data_AF-A0A561WBE3-F1
#
_entry.id   AF-A0A561WBE3-F1
#
_cell.length_a   1.000
_cell.length_b   1.000
_cell.length_c   1.000
_cell.angle_alpha   90.00
_cell.angle_beta   90.00
_cell.angle_gamma   90.00
#
_symmetry.space_group_name_H-M   'P 1'
#
loop_
_entity.id
_entity.type
_entity.pdbx_description
1 polymer ?
#
loop_
_entity_poly.entity_id
_entity_poly.type
_entity_poly.pdbx_seq_one_letter_code
_entity_poly.pdbx_strand_id
1 'polypeptide(L)'
;MDLRVRLGAGILLAGFLVATPAAAADRDPGPPTATPATATDRDSGPLTATPGAAADGDLSTGFETGQPQPTWTDSTEASTGVGGYCCGLTGMQSGVRTERAHTGSAALMYSGSDQSATASYSYQRIFDVNLPVTAASRLSYRVYPQSGGHLDVAVDLAFTDGTFLRDSGALDQHGVRVHPAFQGSGSVLRFDTWNNVVSDIGRYVAGKTIDRILLGYDQPANTGTFRGYLDDVTITRDAAPARLSDYVETRRGSDSTSAYSRGNTFPGATVPHGFNFWTPITNGNSDTWLYEWADTGVQGFGISHEPSPWIADYAQLQVMPMTGAVKSTPDARRSTFRHADEVARAHYYRTRLDTYGITAEMAPTDHAGVMRFTFPATSEAVILFDTVDSGTGSLAVDTAARTVSGEITHRGQRMYVHATVDRAITATGTVTGQGVTSWVRFATGAGEPVTLRMATSFISVAQARDNLAQEVGTKSLDTVREEAAALWDAQLGSVRIEGASTDRMITFYSNLYRALMYPNNRSELVGGVRRHRSPYDGQVHDGQMYVNNGFWDTSRAAWPLYTLLTPTRTGEMLDGFVNAYRQSGWTPRWSGPHNVGMMVGSNQDLAFADAYVKGVRNFDHRAAYASMVKNATVYSANGANGRIGNQVSLFKGYVPTDVAGESAAWTLEDANNDFGIAQLGAALGYGEDAAYFRNKALDYAQLFSPSVGFFRGRQSSGAWRTGDADFEPHLWGCEFTEGAPWHYATPAPQDPQGMANLYGGRAGLAAKIDSVFAAPRDYLPGCYGGVIHEMREAYDANLGQYAHSNEPIHHMIWMYNYAGVPSRTQDRVRTVLTTQYGPGPGGGYLGDEDNGQMSAWYVFGTLGFYPARMGSTDYTIGAPLHPRATITLENGRTFAISAPGVSDTNRYVQSVTLNGVAYSKNYLTHADLAAGGTLEFAMGPNPSSWGSAAADLPPSLTTGSGPPARLTDRATGGTLTVTGENPPNEGRAALTDDTSLTKWLTTAGTATLTDRLAGNPVAVRQYTLTSGNDSPERDPRAWTLQGSADGVTWVTLDSRSDVDFADRRQTRAFVVPGTPPAYQHYRLQITANHGAPMTQLAEWQLLG
;
A
#
# COMPACT_ATOMS: atom_id res chain seq x y z
N MET A 1 36.50 -23.39 -15.29
CA MET A 1 37.51 -22.97 -14.30
C MET A 1 37.10 -21.60 -13.80
N ASP A 2 36.72 -21.58 -12.53
CA ASP A 2 36.48 -20.48 -11.58
C ASP A 2 35.68 -19.23 -12.00
N LEU A 3 34.43 -19.12 -11.52
CA LEU A 3 33.99 -18.61 -10.20
C LEU A 3 34.20 -17.09 -10.03
N ARG A 4 33.08 -16.35 -10.15
CA ARG A 4 32.58 -15.36 -9.18
C ARG A 4 31.28 -14.74 -9.72
N VAL A 5 30.16 -15.34 -9.34
CA VAL A 5 28.83 -14.74 -9.40
C VAL A 5 28.63 -14.00 -8.08
N ARG A 6 28.46 -12.68 -8.12
CA ARG A 6 28.05 -11.86 -6.97
C ARG A 6 26.53 -11.76 -6.95
N LEU A 7 25.95 -12.20 -5.85
CA LEU A 7 24.66 -11.75 -5.34
C LEU A 7 24.74 -10.24 -5.09
N GLY A 8 23.85 -9.48 -5.72
CA GLY A 8 23.73 -8.03 -5.52
C GLY A 8 22.50 -7.72 -4.69
N ALA A 9 22.68 -7.57 -3.38
CA ALA A 9 21.92 -6.61 -2.58
C ALA A 9 22.63 -5.26 -2.75
N GLY A 10 21.97 -4.29 -3.38
CA GLY A 10 22.53 -2.98 -3.65
C GLY A 10 22.53 -2.11 -2.39
N ILE A 11 23.64 -2.09 -1.67
CA ILE A 11 23.98 -1.04 -0.70
C ILE A 11 24.79 0.02 -1.45
N LEU A 12 24.24 1.21 -1.62
CA LEU A 12 24.97 2.43 -2.01
C LEU A 12 25.59 3.05 -0.76
N LEU A 13 26.91 2.95 -0.64
CA LEU A 13 27.69 3.58 0.44
C LEU A 13 28.55 4.69 -0.20
N ALA A 14 28.20 5.94 0.09
CA ALA A 14 29.05 7.10 -0.15
C ALA A 14 30.14 7.15 0.93
N GLY A 15 31.40 7.29 0.51
CA GLY A 15 32.56 7.28 1.40
C GLY A 15 32.76 8.59 2.15
N PHE A 16 33.19 8.48 3.40
CA PHE A 16 33.92 9.54 4.10
C PHE A 16 35.15 8.97 4.82
N LEU A 17 36.23 9.76 4.77
CA LEU A 17 37.56 9.46 5.26
C LEU A 17 37.63 9.24 6.78
N VAL A 18 38.43 8.24 7.13
CA VAL A 18 39.31 8.04 8.29
C VAL A 18 39.38 9.16 9.35
N ALA A 19 39.01 8.83 10.59
CA ALA A 19 39.75 9.21 11.80
C ALA A 19 39.52 8.17 12.93
N THR A 20 40.63 7.65 13.47
CA THR A 20 40.75 6.67 14.56
C THR A 20 40.59 7.29 15.97
N PRO A 21 40.47 6.47 17.05
CA PRO A 21 39.56 6.74 18.17
C PRO A 21 40.26 7.18 19.47
N ALA A 22 39.48 7.70 20.43
CA ALA A 22 39.87 7.71 21.84
C ALA A 22 38.66 7.67 22.80
N ALA A 23 38.60 6.57 23.54
CA ALA A 23 38.32 6.38 24.97
C ALA A 23 37.03 6.93 25.63
N ALA A 24 36.41 5.99 26.36
CA ALA A 24 35.26 6.11 27.24
C ALA A 24 35.49 6.96 28.52
N ALA A 25 34.40 7.50 29.08
CA ALA A 25 34.09 7.46 30.53
C ALA A 25 32.68 8.00 30.83
N ASP A 26 32.02 7.35 31.79
CA ASP A 26 30.78 7.72 32.46
C ASP A 26 30.67 9.20 32.89
N ARG A 27 29.45 9.75 32.90
CA ARG A 27 28.69 10.14 34.11
C ARG A 27 27.41 10.94 33.80
N ASP A 28 26.33 10.53 34.46
CA ASP A 28 25.02 11.17 34.61
C ASP A 28 25.09 12.45 35.50
N PRO A 29 24.03 13.27 35.70
CA PRO A 29 24.01 14.65 35.25
C PRO A 29 23.87 15.66 36.41
N GLY A 30 24.16 16.92 36.14
CA GLY A 30 23.92 18.01 37.08
C GLY A 30 23.86 19.35 36.35
N PRO A 31 22.88 20.22 36.64
CA PRO A 31 22.44 21.28 35.75
C PRO A 31 23.29 22.55 35.91
N PRO A 32 23.48 23.33 34.82
CA PRO A 32 23.67 24.76 35.00
C PRO A 32 22.91 25.61 33.97
N THR A 33 21.96 26.38 34.50
CA THR A 33 21.84 27.84 34.31
C THR A 33 22.29 28.43 32.97
N ALA A 34 21.30 28.86 32.17
CA ALA A 34 21.49 29.68 30.98
C ALA A 34 21.36 31.18 31.32
N THR A 35 22.32 31.99 30.86
CA THR A 35 22.12 33.34 30.30
C THR A 35 23.43 33.84 29.64
N PRO A 36 23.41 34.83 28.72
CA PRO A 36 23.45 34.56 27.28
C PRO A 36 24.69 35.19 26.60
N ALA A 37 25.01 34.75 25.39
CA ALA A 37 25.96 35.45 24.51
C ALA A 37 25.33 35.72 23.15
N THR A 38 25.30 37.00 22.84
CA THR A 38 24.90 37.69 21.61
C THR A 38 25.67 37.21 20.37
N ALA A 39 24.96 36.98 19.27
CA ALA A 39 25.51 37.01 17.92
C ALA A 39 24.63 37.88 17.02
N THR A 40 25.28 38.87 16.43
CA THR A 40 24.76 39.96 15.61
C THR A 40 24.47 39.54 14.18
N ASP A 41 23.31 39.96 13.69
CA ASP A 41 23.01 40.57 12.40
C ASP A 41 23.45 39.87 11.08
N ARG A 42 22.44 39.32 10.39
CA ARG A 42 22.37 39.21 8.92
C ARG A 42 20.95 39.53 8.48
N ASP A 43 20.74 40.81 8.20
CA ASP A 43 19.82 41.42 7.21
C ASP A 43 18.69 40.50 6.67
N SER A 44 17.58 40.47 7.40
CA SER A 44 16.28 39.98 6.96
C SER A 44 15.48 41.14 6.34
N GLY A 45 15.56 41.26 5.01
CA GLY A 45 14.60 42.08 4.27
C GLY A 45 13.17 41.56 4.50
N PRO A 46 12.16 42.44 4.70
CA PRO A 46 10.81 42.00 5.02
C PRO A 46 10.17 41.34 3.78
N LEU A 47 9.96 40.02 3.86
CA LEU A 47 8.97 39.35 3.03
C LEU A 47 7.60 39.87 3.48
N THR A 48 7.13 40.91 2.82
CA THR A 48 5.75 41.38 2.93
C THR A 48 4.85 40.38 2.22
N ALA A 49 4.46 39.33 2.94
CA ALA A 49 3.30 38.55 2.56
C ALA A 49 2.09 39.48 2.61
N THR A 50 1.56 39.84 1.44
CA THR A 50 0.22 40.43 1.38
C THR A 50 -0.74 39.28 1.68
N PRO A 51 -1.58 39.35 2.72
CA PRO A 51 -2.63 38.35 2.92
C PRO A 51 -3.48 38.31 1.66
N GLY A 52 -3.70 37.11 1.10
CA GLY A 52 -4.81 36.93 0.18
C GLY A 52 -6.06 37.43 0.90
N ALA A 53 -6.77 38.39 0.30
CA ALA A 53 -7.97 38.95 0.89
C ALA A 53 -8.92 37.80 1.24
N ALA A 54 -9.08 37.53 2.53
CA ALA A 54 -10.15 36.67 3.01
C ALA A 54 -11.45 37.17 2.39
N ALA A 55 -12.28 36.29 1.84
CA ALA A 55 -13.59 36.69 1.35
C ALA A 55 -14.35 37.39 2.50
N ASP A 56 -15.13 38.43 2.20
CA ASP A 56 -15.89 39.20 3.22
C ASP A 56 -16.64 38.24 4.16
N GLY A 57 -16.18 38.16 5.42
CA GLY A 57 -16.77 37.31 6.47
C GLY A 57 -16.07 35.98 6.78
N ASP A 58 -14.83 35.75 6.32
CA ASP A 58 -13.96 34.65 6.79
C ASP A 58 -12.92 35.17 7.80
N LEU A 59 -12.33 34.26 8.58
CA LEU A 59 -11.18 34.53 9.45
C LEU A 59 -10.08 33.51 9.19
N SER A 60 -8.83 33.97 9.08
CA SER A 60 -7.65 33.12 9.05
C SER A 60 -6.49 33.85 9.74
N THR A 61 -5.88 33.22 10.73
CA THR A 61 -4.73 33.80 11.44
C THR A 61 -3.86 32.73 12.09
N GLY A 62 -2.57 32.76 11.79
CA GLY A 62 -1.50 32.16 12.59
C GLY A 62 -0.81 33.21 13.47
N PHE A 63 -1.48 34.33 13.72
CA PHE A 63 -0.99 35.42 14.56
C PHE A 63 0.28 36.12 14.04
N GLU A 64 0.60 35.98 12.74
CA GLU A 64 1.74 36.64 12.12
C GLU A 64 1.52 38.14 11.92
N THR A 65 2.62 38.88 11.71
CA THR A 65 2.56 40.30 11.37
C THR A 65 1.75 40.50 10.09
N GLY A 66 0.71 41.34 10.14
CA GLY A 66 -0.19 41.61 9.02
C GLY A 66 -1.42 40.69 8.94
N GLN A 67 -1.54 39.69 9.82
CA GLN A 67 -2.74 38.88 10.00
C GLN A 67 -3.62 39.43 11.13
N PRO A 68 -4.90 39.00 11.23
CA PRO A 68 -5.77 39.34 12.36
C PRO A 68 -5.13 38.99 13.71
N GLN A 69 -4.95 39.99 14.57
CA GLN A 69 -4.38 39.84 15.92
C GLN A 69 -5.48 39.77 16.98
N PRO A 70 -5.27 39.08 18.11
CA PRO A 70 -6.29 38.96 19.15
C PRO A 70 -6.78 40.33 19.61
N THR A 71 -8.10 40.51 19.65
CA THR A 71 -8.73 41.73 20.19
C THR A 71 -8.51 41.83 21.70
N TRP A 72 -8.31 40.69 22.35
CA TRP A 72 -8.12 40.59 23.80
C TRP A 72 -6.88 39.77 24.18
N THR A 73 -6.28 40.19 25.29
CA THR A 73 -5.17 39.51 25.97
C THR A 73 -5.58 39.34 27.43
N ASP A 74 -5.30 38.18 28.02
CA ASP A 74 -5.59 37.89 29.44
C ASP A 74 -7.01 38.28 29.89
N SER A 75 -8.01 38.10 29.02
CA SER A 75 -9.39 38.53 29.25
C SER A 75 -10.35 37.36 29.35
N THR A 76 -10.72 37.03 30.58
CA THR A 76 -11.66 35.93 30.87
C THR A 76 -13.09 36.31 30.54
N GLU A 77 -13.83 35.40 29.89
CA GLU A 77 -15.29 35.45 29.69
C GLU A 77 -15.99 34.86 30.92
N ALA A 78 -15.59 33.64 31.30
CA ALA A 78 -16.11 32.92 32.45
C ALA A 78 -15.03 31.99 33.01
N SER A 79 -14.90 31.91 34.33
CA SER A 79 -13.94 31.02 35.00
C SER A 79 -14.44 30.58 36.37
N THR A 80 -14.21 29.32 36.71
CA THR A 80 -14.43 28.75 38.04
C THR A 80 -13.32 27.74 38.31
N GLY A 81 -12.69 27.82 39.48
CA GLY A 81 -11.66 26.84 39.89
C GLY A 81 -10.30 26.95 39.19
N VAL A 82 -10.14 27.87 38.23
CA VAL A 82 -8.88 28.09 37.50
C VAL A 82 -8.24 29.42 37.90
N GLY A 83 -6.98 29.37 38.34
CA GLY A 83 -6.12 30.52 38.58
C GLY A 83 -5.04 30.71 37.50
N GLY A 84 -4.26 31.77 37.61
CA GLY A 84 -3.14 32.02 36.70
C GLY A 84 -1.95 31.09 36.92
N TYR A 85 -1.15 30.88 35.86
CA TYR A 85 0.06 30.07 35.91
C TYR A 85 1.19 30.73 36.72
N CYS A 86 1.27 32.07 36.76
CA CYS A 86 2.21 32.82 37.60
C CYS A 86 1.51 33.93 38.40
N CYS A 87 2.17 34.41 39.46
CA CYS A 87 1.57 35.19 40.54
C CYS A 87 0.91 36.50 40.09
N GLY A 88 -0.34 36.71 40.54
CA GLY A 88 -1.11 37.96 40.35
C GLY A 88 -2.31 37.84 39.40
N LEU A 89 -2.43 36.75 38.66
CA LEU A 89 -3.54 36.51 37.72
C LEU A 89 -4.64 35.64 38.35
N THR A 90 -5.90 36.03 38.14
CA THR A 90 -7.09 35.38 38.73
C THR A 90 -7.76 34.34 37.82
N GLY A 91 -7.17 34.04 36.65
CA GLY A 91 -7.72 33.11 35.65
C GLY A 91 -6.67 32.66 34.63
N MET A 92 -7.10 31.93 33.60
CA MET A 92 -6.24 31.51 32.49
C MET A 92 -5.60 32.73 31.80
N GLN A 93 -4.34 32.61 31.39
CA GLN A 93 -3.61 33.61 30.62
C GLN A 93 -3.53 33.22 29.14
N SER A 94 -3.55 34.22 28.26
CA SER A 94 -3.45 34.03 26.82
C SER A 94 -2.79 35.22 26.14
N GLY A 95 -1.79 34.98 25.29
CA GLY A 95 -1.15 36.04 24.52
C GLY A 95 -0.22 35.52 23.43
N VAL A 96 -0.05 36.32 22.37
CA VAL A 96 0.82 35.99 21.24
C VAL A 96 2.28 35.95 21.70
N ARG A 97 3.02 34.94 21.23
CA ARG A 97 4.44 34.72 21.52
C ARG A 97 5.17 34.38 20.23
N THR A 98 6.41 34.86 20.11
CA THR A 98 7.35 34.45 19.05
C THR A 98 8.07 33.17 19.46
N GLU A 99 7.31 32.13 19.80
CA GLU A 99 7.84 30.86 20.29
C GLU A 99 6.90 29.71 19.89
N ARG A 100 7.48 28.65 19.30
CA ARG A 100 6.83 27.36 19.01
C ARG A 100 5.51 27.49 18.22
N ALA A 101 5.56 28.06 17.02
CA ALA A 101 4.45 28.11 16.05
C ALA A 101 4.32 26.80 15.24
N HIS A 102 3.14 26.53 14.68
CA HIS A 102 2.90 25.44 13.74
C HIS A 102 3.32 25.87 12.33
N THR A 103 2.89 27.06 11.91
CA THR A 103 3.43 27.74 10.73
C THR A 103 3.91 29.13 11.09
N GLY A 104 4.86 29.66 10.32
CA GLY A 104 5.41 31.00 10.59
C GLY A 104 6.28 31.07 11.85
N SER A 105 6.12 32.14 12.62
CA SER A 105 6.97 32.54 13.74
C SER A 105 6.20 32.86 15.03
N ALA A 106 4.88 33.02 14.97
CA ALA A 106 4.02 33.43 16.08
C ALA A 106 2.95 32.38 16.40
N ALA A 107 2.57 32.28 17.68
CA ALA A 107 1.40 31.51 18.11
C ALA A 107 0.79 32.13 19.37
N LEU A 108 -0.48 31.84 19.63
CA LEU A 108 -1.15 32.26 20.86
C LEU A 108 -0.83 31.27 21.98
N MET A 109 0.01 31.65 22.94
CA MET A 109 0.25 30.85 24.14
C MET A 109 -0.96 30.94 25.07
N TYR A 110 -1.34 29.81 25.67
CA TYR A 110 -2.32 29.75 26.77
C TYR A 110 -1.73 29.03 27.98
N SER A 111 -2.13 29.41 29.19
CA SER A 111 -1.80 28.64 30.41
C SER A 111 -2.64 29.01 31.61
N GLY A 112 -2.69 28.13 32.60
CA GLY A 112 -3.39 28.35 33.86
C GLY A 112 -3.00 27.32 34.90
N SER A 113 -3.64 27.41 36.05
CA SER A 113 -3.56 26.42 37.11
C SER A 113 -4.96 26.04 37.56
N ASP A 114 -5.32 24.78 37.38
CA ASP A 114 -6.51 24.20 37.99
C ASP A 114 -6.30 24.03 39.50
N GLN A 115 -7.20 24.62 40.28
CA GLN A 115 -7.13 24.72 41.73
C GLN A 115 -8.21 23.87 42.43
N SER A 116 -9.07 23.16 41.68
CA SER A 116 -10.23 22.46 42.25
C SER A 116 -10.29 21.00 41.83
N ALA A 117 -10.32 20.09 42.81
CA ALA A 117 -10.47 18.66 42.58
C ALA A 117 -11.90 18.21 42.18
N THR A 118 -12.76 19.11 41.68
CA THR A 118 -14.16 18.81 41.33
C THR A 118 -14.50 19.13 39.87
N ALA A 119 -14.81 20.38 39.54
CA ALA A 119 -15.02 20.83 38.17
C ALA A 119 -14.47 22.24 38.05
N SER A 120 -13.65 22.45 37.03
CA SER A 120 -12.97 23.70 36.76
C SER A 120 -13.11 24.02 35.29
N TYR A 121 -13.33 25.29 35.00
CA TYR A 121 -13.35 25.77 33.63
C TYR A 121 -12.82 27.20 33.57
N SER A 122 -12.28 27.57 32.43
CA SER A 122 -11.87 28.94 32.10
C SER A 122 -11.99 29.15 30.60
N TYR A 123 -12.79 30.12 30.18
CA TYR A 123 -12.95 30.50 28.78
C TYR A 123 -12.37 31.90 28.58
N GLN A 124 -11.30 32.00 27.81
CA GLN A 124 -10.62 33.25 27.46
C GLN A 124 -11.16 33.79 26.16
N ARG A 125 -11.39 35.11 26.09
CA ARG A 125 -11.70 35.80 24.85
C ARG A 125 -10.44 36.00 24.03
N ILE A 126 -10.50 35.66 22.74
CA ILE A 126 -9.40 35.84 21.79
C ILE A 126 -9.75 36.92 20.76
N PHE A 127 -10.86 36.77 20.05
CA PHE A 127 -11.28 37.71 18.99
C PHE A 127 -12.71 38.21 19.16
N ASP A 128 -12.89 39.51 18.92
CA ASP A 128 -14.19 40.14 18.68
C ASP A 128 -14.46 40.07 17.18
N VAL A 129 -15.58 39.46 16.79
CA VAL A 129 -15.86 39.18 15.37
C VAL A 129 -17.34 39.34 15.07
N ASN A 130 -17.68 39.43 13.78
CA ASN A 130 -19.07 39.45 13.33
C ASN A 130 -19.17 38.56 12.08
N LEU A 131 -19.07 37.24 12.27
CA LEU A 131 -18.97 36.28 11.18
C LEU A 131 -20.26 35.47 11.06
N PRO A 132 -21.00 35.56 9.96
CA PRO A 132 -22.20 34.75 9.76
C PRO A 132 -21.83 33.29 9.55
N VAL A 133 -22.54 32.39 10.23
CA VAL A 133 -22.41 30.94 10.05
C VAL A 133 -23.38 30.48 8.97
N THR A 134 -22.85 29.91 7.90
CA THR A 134 -23.62 29.27 6.82
C THR A 134 -23.58 27.74 6.97
N ALA A 135 -24.34 27.01 6.16
CA ALA A 135 -24.24 25.56 6.10
C ALA A 135 -22.85 25.06 5.69
N ALA A 136 -22.05 25.90 5.03
CA ALA A 136 -20.69 25.64 4.60
C ALA A 136 -19.62 26.10 5.61
N SER A 137 -20.02 26.68 6.74
CA SER A 137 -19.07 27.19 7.72
C SER A 137 -18.27 26.08 8.39
N ARG A 138 -16.95 26.25 8.45
CA ARG A 138 -15.99 25.32 9.03
C ARG A 138 -15.04 26.04 9.97
N LEU A 139 -14.83 25.49 11.16
CA LEU A 139 -13.81 25.92 12.13
C LEU A 139 -12.62 24.96 12.01
N SER A 140 -11.39 25.48 11.96
CA SER A 140 -10.17 24.68 12.08
C SER A 140 -9.12 25.43 12.90
N TYR A 141 -8.32 24.71 13.68
CA TYR A 141 -7.20 25.28 14.45
C TYR A 141 -6.16 24.22 14.80
N ARG A 142 -4.94 24.68 15.07
CA ARG A 142 -3.84 23.87 15.58
C ARG A 142 -3.66 24.14 17.07
N VAL A 143 -3.59 23.08 17.88
CA VAL A 143 -3.36 23.20 19.32
C VAL A 143 -2.21 22.30 19.78
N TYR A 144 -1.31 22.87 20.57
CA TYR A 144 -0.13 22.22 21.14
C TYR A 144 -0.23 22.24 22.67
N PRO A 145 -0.80 21.21 23.31
CA PRO A 145 -0.72 21.04 24.76
C PRO A 145 0.69 20.61 25.17
N GLN A 146 1.28 21.23 26.18
CA GLN A 146 2.59 20.81 26.71
C GLN A 146 2.45 19.71 27.76
N SER A 147 3.38 18.75 27.78
CA SER A 147 3.44 17.74 28.83
C SER A 147 3.62 18.39 30.21
N GLY A 148 3.15 17.68 31.25
CA GLY A 148 3.04 18.24 32.60
C GLY A 148 1.78 19.08 32.85
N GLY A 149 0.88 19.16 31.87
CA GLY A 149 -0.43 19.79 32.00
C GLY A 149 -1.61 18.92 31.60
N HIS A 150 -2.62 19.52 30.99
CA HIS A 150 -3.90 18.88 30.66
C HIS A 150 -4.24 19.04 29.18
N LEU A 151 -4.96 18.05 28.62
CA LEU A 151 -5.40 18.03 27.22
C LEU A 151 -6.79 18.65 27.04
N ASP A 152 -7.45 19.07 28.12
CA ASP A 152 -8.84 19.51 28.13
C ASP A 152 -8.98 20.96 27.62
N VAL A 153 -8.62 21.19 26.35
CA VAL A 153 -8.57 22.49 25.69
C VAL A 153 -9.32 22.45 24.35
N ALA A 154 -10.06 23.50 24.01
CA ALA A 154 -10.69 23.65 22.70
C ALA A 154 -10.98 25.12 22.37
N VAL A 155 -11.04 25.45 21.08
CA VAL A 155 -11.63 26.72 20.64
C VAL A 155 -13.15 26.61 20.75
N ASP A 156 -13.78 27.65 21.29
CA ASP A 156 -15.22 27.78 21.40
C ASP A 156 -15.70 29.07 20.73
N LEU A 157 -16.97 29.12 20.33
CA LEU A 157 -17.55 30.27 19.62
C LEU A 157 -18.77 30.76 20.40
N ALA A 158 -18.77 32.04 20.76
CA ALA A 158 -19.95 32.71 21.31
C ALA A 158 -20.76 33.32 20.18
N PHE A 159 -22.08 33.11 20.19
CA PHE A 159 -22.99 33.63 19.18
C PHE A 159 -23.76 34.85 19.70
N THR A 160 -24.21 35.71 18.78
CA THR A 160 -24.96 36.94 19.10
C THR A 160 -26.31 36.67 19.82
N ASP A 161 -26.80 35.44 19.80
CA ASP A 161 -28.02 34.99 20.51
C ASP A 161 -27.75 34.56 21.97
N GLY A 162 -26.50 34.65 22.44
CA GLY A 162 -26.08 34.28 23.79
C GLY A 162 -25.74 32.80 23.99
N THR A 163 -25.78 31.98 22.92
CA THR A 163 -25.41 30.56 22.97
C THR A 163 -23.94 30.33 22.57
N PHE A 164 -23.43 29.10 22.77
CA PHE A 164 -22.03 28.74 22.50
C PHE A 164 -21.90 27.46 21.65
N LEU A 165 -20.79 27.31 20.92
CA LEU A 165 -20.51 26.12 20.10
C LEU A 165 -20.38 24.87 20.98
N ARG A 166 -19.73 24.96 22.14
CA ARG A 166 -19.57 23.86 23.11
C ARG A 166 -20.89 23.18 23.51
N ASP A 167 -22.00 23.93 23.45
CA ASP A 167 -23.36 23.48 23.80
C ASP A 167 -24.17 22.96 22.60
N SER A 168 -23.66 23.12 21.38
CA SER A 168 -24.38 22.75 20.13
C SER A 168 -24.35 21.25 19.81
N GLY A 169 -23.45 20.50 20.45
CA GLY A 169 -23.17 19.11 20.07
C GLY A 169 -22.27 18.97 18.83
N ALA A 170 -21.67 20.06 18.35
CA ALA A 170 -20.73 20.03 17.24
C ALA A 170 -19.59 19.02 17.47
N LEU A 171 -19.28 18.25 16.42
CA LEU A 171 -18.24 17.24 16.41
C LEU A 171 -17.07 17.67 15.53
N ASP A 172 -15.87 17.27 15.91
CA ASP A 172 -14.66 17.44 15.11
C ASP A 172 -14.54 16.34 14.02
N GLN A 173 -13.44 16.35 13.27
CA GLN A 173 -13.17 15.39 12.18
C GLN A 173 -13.01 13.95 12.67
N HIS A 174 -12.64 13.77 13.94
CA HIS A 174 -12.54 12.48 14.61
C HIS A 174 -13.87 12.04 15.21
N GLY A 175 -14.90 12.90 15.21
CA GLY A 175 -16.23 12.66 15.76
C GLY A 175 -16.32 12.90 17.27
N VAL A 176 -15.31 13.57 17.86
CA VAL A 176 -15.30 14.00 19.25
C VAL A 176 -15.92 15.39 19.35
N ARG A 177 -16.69 15.66 20.42
CA ARG A 177 -17.32 16.97 20.60
C ARG A 177 -16.26 18.08 20.65
N VAL A 178 -16.53 19.20 19.99
CA VAL A 178 -15.70 20.42 20.06
C VAL A 178 -15.97 21.14 21.38
N HIS A 179 -15.50 20.51 22.46
CA HIS A 179 -15.64 20.97 23.83
C HIS A 179 -14.39 20.53 24.59
N PRO A 180 -13.78 21.38 25.44
CA PRO A 180 -12.47 21.07 26.03
C PRO A 180 -12.40 19.70 26.73
N ALA A 181 -13.36 19.40 27.62
CA ALA A 181 -13.43 18.10 28.33
C ALA A 181 -13.50 16.87 27.40
N PHE A 182 -14.19 16.99 26.26
CA PHE A 182 -14.35 15.88 25.32
C PHE A 182 -13.11 15.73 24.44
N GLN A 183 -12.45 16.83 24.07
CA GLN A 183 -11.17 16.80 23.35
C GLN A 183 -10.06 16.14 24.19
N GLY A 184 -10.01 16.44 25.49
CA GLY A 184 -9.07 15.81 26.42
C GLY A 184 -9.36 14.32 26.64
N SER A 185 -10.59 13.97 27.03
CA SER A 185 -10.98 12.57 27.29
C SER A 185 -11.10 11.70 26.04
N GLY A 186 -11.33 12.31 24.87
CA GLY A 186 -11.48 11.63 23.58
C GLY A 186 -10.18 11.06 23.01
N SER A 187 -9.03 11.32 23.65
CA SER A 187 -7.71 10.84 23.22
C SER A 187 -7.31 11.28 21.80
N VAL A 188 -7.89 12.38 21.30
CA VAL A 188 -7.59 12.98 19.99
C VAL A 188 -6.47 14.01 20.08
N LEU A 189 -6.26 14.59 21.27
CA LEU A 189 -5.13 15.47 21.54
C LEU A 189 -3.98 14.68 22.17
N ARG A 190 -2.75 14.98 21.75
CA ARG A 190 -1.52 14.43 22.31
C ARG A 190 -0.65 15.57 22.84
N PHE A 191 0.03 15.31 23.95
CA PHE A 191 1.01 16.24 24.48
C PHE A 191 2.20 16.36 23.54
N ASP A 192 2.81 17.53 23.57
CA ASP A 192 4.04 17.85 22.85
C ASP A 192 4.00 17.57 21.34
N THR A 193 2.85 17.79 20.73
CA THR A 193 2.68 17.79 19.28
C THR A 193 1.58 18.76 18.87
N TRP A 194 1.63 19.21 17.62
CA TRP A 194 0.57 20.01 17.03
C TRP A 194 -0.61 19.14 16.62
N ASN A 195 -1.70 19.29 17.35
CA ASN A 195 -2.95 18.60 17.08
C ASN A 195 -3.82 19.46 16.16
N ASN A 196 -4.40 18.86 15.12
CA ASN A 196 -5.35 19.52 14.24
C ASN A 196 -6.76 19.27 14.77
N VAL A 197 -7.56 20.31 14.95
CA VAL A 197 -8.98 20.17 15.29
C VAL A 197 -9.81 20.91 14.28
N VAL A 198 -10.78 20.22 13.70
CA VAL A 198 -11.58 20.71 12.59
C VAL A 198 -13.03 20.31 12.74
N SER A 199 -13.95 21.24 12.59
CA SER A 199 -15.39 20.98 12.69
C SER A 199 -16.18 21.69 11.60
N ASP A 200 -17.05 20.94 10.92
CA ASP A 200 -18.05 21.48 9.98
C ASP A 200 -19.20 22.14 10.78
N ILE A 201 -18.91 23.24 11.48
CA ILE A 201 -19.81 23.92 12.43
C ILE A 201 -21.15 24.33 11.79
N GLY A 202 -21.18 24.58 10.48
CA GLY A 202 -22.39 24.88 9.73
C GLY A 202 -23.48 23.82 9.85
N ARG A 203 -23.12 22.55 10.09
CA ARG A 203 -24.09 21.46 10.31
C ARG A 203 -24.91 21.60 11.59
N TYR A 204 -24.37 22.32 12.57
CA TYR A 204 -24.93 22.41 13.92
C TYR A 204 -25.51 23.79 14.22
N VAL A 205 -24.93 24.84 13.65
CA VAL A 205 -25.20 26.23 14.04
C VAL A 205 -25.37 27.19 12.86
N ALA A 206 -25.65 26.70 11.65
CA ALA A 206 -25.98 27.57 10.51
C ALA A 206 -27.13 28.53 10.82
N GLY A 207 -27.01 29.77 10.33
CA GLY A 207 -27.94 30.87 10.57
C GLY A 207 -27.60 31.73 11.80
N LYS A 208 -26.66 31.28 12.66
CA LYS A 208 -26.13 32.09 13.75
C LYS A 208 -25.04 33.04 13.25
N THR A 209 -24.66 34.00 14.09
CA THR A 209 -23.53 34.90 13.87
C THR A 209 -22.55 34.76 15.02
N ILE A 210 -21.28 34.48 14.70
CA ILE A 210 -20.19 34.42 15.67
C ILE A 210 -19.88 35.86 16.09
N ASP A 211 -19.99 36.10 17.39
CA ASP A 211 -19.75 37.37 18.08
C ASP A 211 -18.35 37.38 18.70
N ARG A 212 -17.92 36.24 19.27
CA ARG A 212 -16.57 36.09 19.85
C ARG A 212 -15.99 34.71 19.60
N ILE A 213 -14.67 34.66 19.44
CA ILE A 213 -13.88 33.42 19.45
C ILE A 213 -13.19 33.32 20.79
N LEU A 214 -13.38 32.17 21.44
CA LEU A 214 -12.88 31.87 22.77
C LEU A 214 -11.89 30.71 22.72
N LEU A 215 -10.98 30.65 23.69
CA LEU A 215 -10.21 29.46 24.02
C LEU A 215 -10.66 28.96 25.38
N GLY A 216 -11.17 27.72 25.42
CA GLY A 216 -11.69 27.09 26.61
C GLY A 216 -10.73 26.07 27.18
N TYR A 217 -10.62 26.07 28.51
CA TYR A 217 -10.21 24.95 29.33
C TYR A 217 -11.42 24.51 30.14
N ASP A 218 -11.75 23.23 30.16
CA ASP A 218 -12.90 22.69 30.88
C ASP A 218 -12.68 21.21 31.14
N GLN A 219 -12.52 20.82 32.40
CA GLN A 219 -12.07 19.48 32.79
C GLN A 219 -12.92 18.87 33.91
N PRO A 220 -13.15 17.55 33.93
CA PRO A 220 -13.60 16.83 35.12
C PRO A 220 -12.48 16.61 36.16
N ALA A 221 -12.79 16.85 37.45
CA ALA A 221 -12.04 16.58 38.69
C ALA A 221 -10.53 16.31 38.58
N ASN A 222 -9.72 17.36 38.46
CA ASN A 222 -8.26 17.26 38.51
C ASN A 222 -7.63 18.55 39.07
N THR A 223 -6.35 18.54 39.41
CA THR A 223 -5.60 19.73 39.84
C THR A 223 -4.24 19.77 39.17
N GLY A 224 -3.74 20.97 38.83
CA GLY A 224 -2.43 21.08 38.20
C GLY A 224 -2.31 22.28 37.27
N THR A 225 -1.10 22.56 36.80
CA THR A 225 -0.87 23.61 35.81
C THR A 225 -1.09 23.08 34.41
N PHE A 226 -1.65 23.87 33.51
CA PHE A 226 -1.68 23.57 32.09
C PHE A 226 -1.07 24.71 31.28
N ARG A 227 -0.45 24.37 30.15
CA ARG A 227 0.13 25.32 29.20
C ARG A 227 0.14 24.74 27.80
N GLY A 228 0.02 25.60 26.80
CA GLY A 228 0.15 25.22 25.42
C GLY A 228 0.15 26.41 24.46
N TYR A 229 0.02 26.09 23.18
CA TYR A 229 -0.04 27.06 22.08
C TYR A 229 -1.23 26.76 21.18
N LEU A 230 -1.85 27.80 20.64
CA LEU A 230 -2.90 27.77 19.64
C LEU A 230 -2.39 28.50 18.40
N ASP A 231 -2.60 27.94 17.22
CA ASP A 231 -2.15 28.49 15.95
C ASP A 231 -3.14 28.18 14.80
N ASP A 232 -2.96 28.83 13.66
CA ASP A 232 -3.72 28.62 12.42
C ASP A 232 -5.26 28.57 12.60
N VAL A 233 -5.81 29.49 13.40
CA VAL A 233 -7.25 29.58 13.63
C VAL A 233 -7.95 30.08 12.36
N THR A 234 -8.84 29.26 11.84
CA THR A 234 -9.56 29.50 10.59
C THR A 234 -11.05 29.27 10.76
N ILE A 235 -11.84 30.20 10.24
CA ILE A 235 -13.28 30.06 10.00
C ILE A 235 -13.52 30.36 8.53
N THR A 236 -13.82 29.33 7.74
CA THR A 236 -14.12 29.47 6.32
C THR A 236 -15.57 29.12 6.02
N ARG A 237 -16.06 29.52 4.85
CA ARG A 237 -17.42 29.22 4.35
C ARG A 237 -17.39 28.48 3.01
N ASP A 238 -16.36 27.67 2.80
CA ASP A 238 -16.17 26.93 1.56
C ASP A 238 -17.29 25.90 1.36
N ALA A 239 -18.03 26.04 0.27
CA ALA A 239 -19.04 25.06 -0.09
C ALA A 239 -18.39 23.68 -0.24
N ALA A 240 -19.10 22.64 0.24
CA ALA A 240 -18.67 21.28 0.00
C ALA A 240 -18.47 21.06 -1.51
N PRO A 241 -17.42 20.32 -1.92
CA PRO A 241 -17.18 20.01 -3.33
C PRO A 241 -18.42 19.46 -4.03
N ALA A 242 -18.70 19.98 -5.23
CA ALA A 242 -19.90 19.62 -5.98
C ALA A 242 -19.81 18.23 -6.65
N ARG A 243 -18.59 17.71 -6.82
CA ARG A 243 -18.30 16.41 -7.43
C ARG A 243 -17.29 15.61 -6.62
N LEU A 244 -17.24 14.30 -6.86
CA LEU A 244 -16.45 13.38 -6.05
C LEU A 244 -14.94 13.56 -6.28
N SER A 245 -14.54 13.82 -7.53
CA SER A 245 -13.15 14.05 -7.90
C SER A 245 -12.53 15.28 -7.24
N ASP A 246 -13.34 16.21 -6.74
CA ASP A 246 -12.88 17.42 -6.06
C ASP A 246 -12.59 17.19 -4.57
N TYR A 247 -13.06 16.08 -4.00
CA TYR A 247 -12.64 15.60 -2.68
C TYR A 247 -11.25 14.94 -2.72
N VAL A 248 -10.74 14.59 -3.90
CA VAL A 248 -9.43 13.93 -4.02
C VAL A 248 -8.31 14.94 -3.79
N GLU A 249 -7.51 14.71 -2.76
CA GLU A 249 -6.28 15.45 -2.46
C GLU A 249 -5.07 14.59 -2.82
N THR A 250 -4.40 14.91 -3.94
CA THR A 250 -3.31 14.07 -4.47
C THR A 250 -1.97 14.31 -3.77
N ARG A 251 -1.83 15.34 -2.94
CA ARG A 251 -0.63 15.53 -2.10
C ARG A 251 -0.65 14.68 -0.84
N ARG A 252 -1.76 14.00 -0.56
CA ARG A 252 -1.92 13.17 0.64
C ARG A 252 -0.84 12.06 0.65
N GLY A 253 0.05 12.14 1.64
CA GLY A 253 1.20 11.25 1.80
C GLY A 253 2.47 11.64 1.04
N SER A 254 2.58 12.89 0.59
CA SER A 254 3.78 13.41 -0.12
C SER A 254 4.75 14.18 0.77
N ASP A 255 4.41 14.38 2.04
CA ASP A 255 5.35 14.86 3.06
C ASP A 255 6.11 13.67 3.63
N SER A 256 6.95 13.07 2.80
CA SER A 256 7.68 11.83 3.09
C SER A 256 9.14 11.98 2.72
N THR A 257 9.98 11.20 3.38
CA THR A 257 11.42 11.13 3.12
C THR A 257 11.86 9.68 3.11
N SER A 258 13.06 9.40 2.62
CA SER A 258 13.64 8.05 2.70
C SER A 258 13.80 7.52 4.13
N ALA A 259 13.78 8.40 5.14
CA ALA A 259 13.91 8.02 6.54
C ALA A 259 12.56 7.78 7.22
N TYR A 260 11.46 8.33 6.69
CA TYR A 260 10.14 8.25 7.30
C TYR A 260 9.08 8.48 6.25
N SER A 261 8.25 7.47 6.02
CA SER A 261 7.12 7.55 5.12
C SER A 261 5.90 8.12 5.81
N ARG A 262 5.12 8.86 5.03
CA ARG A 262 3.73 9.22 5.33
C ARG A 262 2.81 8.80 4.19
N GLY A 263 3.28 7.89 3.36
CA GLY A 263 2.66 7.41 2.12
C GLY A 263 3.68 7.22 1.00
N ASN A 264 4.80 7.97 1.02
CA ASN A 264 5.79 8.00 -0.07
C ASN A 264 5.15 8.20 -1.44
N THR A 265 4.20 9.14 -1.50
CA THR A 265 3.43 9.42 -2.71
C THR A 265 3.82 10.76 -3.33
N PHE A 266 3.41 10.97 -4.59
CA PHE A 266 3.49 12.27 -5.27
C PHE A 266 2.13 12.70 -5.83
N PRO A 267 1.90 13.99 -6.07
CA PRO A 267 0.66 14.51 -6.64
C PRO A 267 0.57 14.27 -8.15
N GLY A 268 0.25 13.03 -8.54
CA GLY A 268 -0.07 12.70 -9.92
C GLY A 268 -1.49 13.13 -10.30
N ALA A 269 -1.65 13.84 -11.40
CA ALA A 269 -2.91 13.96 -12.14
C ALA A 269 -2.91 12.92 -13.27
N THR A 270 -3.95 12.09 -13.36
CA THR A 270 -4.06 11.02 -14.35
C THR A 270 -5.52 10.63 -14.60
N VAL A 271 -5.76 9.58 -15.37
CA VAL A 271 -7.04 8.88 -15.48
C VAL A 271 -6.94 7.53 -14.75
N PRO A 272 -8.06 6.86 -14.40
CA PRO A 272 -8.00 5.58 -13.68
C PRO A 272 -7.16 4.54 -14.44
N HIS A 273 -6.12 3.99 -13.79
CA HIS A 273 -5.11 3.09 -14.38
C HIS A 273 -4.33 3.68 -15.57
N GLY A 274 -4.14 5.01 -15.58
CA GLY A 274 -3.62 5.75 -16.72
C GLY A 274 -2.18 5.36 -17.12
N PHE A 275 -1.86 5.56 -18.40
CA PHE A 275 -0.55 5.27 -18.98
C PHE A 275 0.51 6.25 -18.48
N ASN A 276 0.20 7.54 -18.39
CA ASN A 276 1.08 8.57 -17.83
C ASN A 276 0.51 9.18 -16.55
N PHE A 277 1.40 9.51 -15.60
CA PHE A 277 1.09 10.42 -14.50
C PHE A 277 1.66 11.81 -14.77
N TRP A 278 0.86 12.86 -14.61
CA TRP A 278 1.27 14.25 -14.79
C TRP A 278 1.48 14.90 -13.43
N THR A 279 2.72 15.28 -13.10
CA THR A 279 3.09 15.68 -11.73
C THR A 279 4.03 16.89 -11.71
N PRO A 280 3.93 17.81 -10.72
CA PRO A 280 5.03 18.72 -10.41
C PRO A 280 6.26 17.93 -9.96
N ILE A 281 7.43 18.52 -10.16
CA ILE A 281 8.73 17.93 -9.83
C ILE A 281 9.53 18.95 -9.02
N THR A 282 9.85 18.63 -7.77
CA THR A 282 10.69 19.47 -6.89
C THR A 282 12.17 19.11 -7.00
N ASN A 283 12.47 17.86 -7.38
CA ASN A 283 13.81 17.38 -7.68
C ASN A 283 13.91 16.82 -9.10
N GLY A 284 14.31 17.68 -10.04
CA GLY A 284 14.40 17.40 -11.48
C GLY A 284 15.51 16.43 -11.88
N ASN A 285 16.37 15.98 -10.96
CA ASN A 285 17.37 14.95 -11.25
C ASN A 285 17.15 13.66 -10.45
N SER A 286 16.02 13.55 -9.76
CA SER A 286 15.63 12.37 -9.00
C SER A 286 14.72 11.48 -9.82
N ASP A 287 14.96 10.18 -9.73
CA ASP A 287 14.05 9.13 -10.17
C ASP A 287 13.43 8.37 -9.00
N THR A 288 13.66 8.78 -7.74
CA THR A 288 13.14 8.09 -6.53
C THR A 288 12.18 9.00 -5.77
N TRP A 289 12.62 10.16 -5.27
CA TRP A 289 11.73 11.19 -4.72
C TRP A 289 11.66 12.37 -5.69
N LEU A 290 10.73 12.32 -6.64
CA LEU A 290 10.55 13.38 -7.64
C LEU A 290 9.83 14.63 -7.07
N TYR A 291 9.00 14.43 -6.04
CA TYR A 291 8.25 15.48 -5.35
C TYR A 291 8.31 15.23 -3.84
N GLU A 292 8.65 16.28 -3.09
CA GLU A 292 8.58 16.29 -1.63
C GLU A 292 7.76 17.50 -1.20
N TRP A 293 6.71 17.29 -0.40
CA TRP A 293 5.82 18.38 0.03
C TRP A 293 6.56 19.46 0.84
N ALA A 294 7.61 19.11 1.57
CA ALA A 294 8.39 20.09 2.32
C ALA A 294 9.22 21.04 1.43
N ASP A 295 9.42 20.73 0.14
CA ASP A 295 10.18 21.59 -0.77
C ASP A 295 9.32 22.79 -1.22
N THR A 296 9.91 23.98 -1.11
CA THR A 296 9.29 25.26 -1.49
C THR A 296 9.68 25.73 -2.90
N GLY A 297 10.43 24.91 -3.64
CA GLY A 297 10.77 25.16 -5.03
C GLY A 297 10.37 24.02 -5.97
N VAL A 298 9.86 24.40 -7.14
CA VAL A 298 9.54 23.49 -8.23
C VAL A 298 10.56 23.66 -9.35
N GLN A 299 11.04 22.53 -9.87
CA GLN A 299 12.05 22.44 -10.92
C GLN A 299 11.46 22.02 -12.27
N GLY A 300 10.22 21.56 -12.31
CA GLY A 300 9.50 21.27 -13.55
C GLY A 300 8.11 20.67 -13.33
N PHE A 301 7.43 20.37 -14.44
CA PHE A 301 6.18 19.61 -14.50
C PHE A 301 6.36 18.53 -15.54
N GLY A 302 5.98 17.30 -15.25
CA GLY A 302 6.42 16.18 -16.06
C GLY A 302 5.50 14.99 -16.08
N ILE A 303 5.93 14.02 -16.90
CA ILE A 303 5.39 12.68 -16.97
C ILE A 303 6.26 11.77 -16.11
N SER A 304 5.61 11.01 -15.22
CA SER A 304 6.21 9.98 -14.38
C SER A 304 5.48 8.66 -14.58
N HIS A 305 6.23 7.56 -14.39
CA HIS A 305 5.72 6.20 -14.28
C HIS A 305 6.17 5.54 -12.97
N GLU A 306 6.63 6.33 -12.00
CA GLU A 306 7.12 5.85 -10.71
C GLU A 306 5.99 5.16 -9.92
N PRO A 307 6.13 3.86 -9.57
CA PRO A 307 5.15 3.20 -8.72
C PRO A 307 5.43 3.41 -7.22
N SER A 308 6.70 3.57 -6.87
CA SER A 308 7.19 3.89 -5.53
C SER A 308 8.61 4.44 -5.65
N PRO A 309 9.09 5.24 -4.67
CA PRO A 309 10.46 5.72 -4.66
C PRO A 309 11.49 4.58 -4.63
N TRP A 310 11.13 3.41 -4.11
CA TRP A 310 12.02 2.25 -3.97
C TRP A 310 12.26 1.50 -5.28
N ILE A 311 11.27 1.50 -6.16
CA ILE A 311 11.37 0.92 -7.51
C ILE A 311 11.95 1.97 -8.47
N ALA A 312 11.60 3.23 -8.22
CA ALA A 312 11.97 4.41 -8.97
C ALA A 312 11.35 4.51 -10.38
N ASP A 313 11.43 5.70 -10.95
CA ASP A 313 10.82 6.10 -12.21
C ASP A 313 11.61 5.59 -13.42
N TYR A 314 10.94 5.55 -14.58
CA TYR A 314 11.54 5.24 -15.88
C TYR A 314 10.92 6.10 -16.96
N ALA A 315 11.68 6.37 -18.03
CA ALA A 315 11.25 7.20 -19.14
C ALA A 315 10.59 8.54 -18.71
N GLN A 316 11.12 9.16 -17.67
CA GLN A 316 10.59 10.40 -17.11
C GLN A 316 10.84 11.59 -18.07
N LEU A 317 9.84 12.43 -18.29
CA LEU A 317 9.94 13.65 -19.11
C LEU A 317 9.52 14.86 -18.28
N GLN A 318 10.21 15.98 -18.44
CA GLN A 318 9.96 17.21 -17.69
C GLN A 318 9.81 18.41 -18.63
N VAL A 319 8.99 19.37 -18.22
CA VAL A 319 8.74 20.64 -18.88
C VAL A 319 8.81 21.76 -17.85
N MET A 320 9.58 22.82 -18.13
CA MET A 320 9.68 23.99 -17.26
C MET A 320 9.45 25.30 -18.04
N PRO A 321 8.37 26.05 -17.74
CA PRO A 321 8.18 27.39 -18.28
C PRO A 321 9.00 28.43 -17.51
N MET A 322 9.62 29.38 -18.21
CA MET A 322 10.49 30.41 -17.62
C MET A 322 10.37 31.73 -18.39
N THR A 323 10.79 32.83 -17.76
CA THR A 323 11.02 34.11 -18.42
C THR A 323 12.52 34.45 -18.46
N GLY A 324 12.96 35.05 -19.57
CA GLY A 324 14.34 35.53 -19.74
C GLY A 324 15.31 34.48 -20.28
N ALA A 325 16.52 34.47 -19.72
CA ALA A 325 17.59 33.56 -20.14
C ALA A 325 17.23 32.09 -19.85
N VAL A 326 17.65 31.19 -20.74
CA VAL A 326 17.45 29.75 -20.56
C VAL A 326 18.34 29.27 -19.42
N LYS A 327 17.71 28.77 -18.36
CA LYS A 327 18.39 28.10 -17.25
C LYS A 327 18.16 26.61 -17.39
N SER A 328 19.21 25.85 -17.66
CA SER A 328 19.08 24.47 -18.13
C SER A 328 19.20 23.42 -17.03
N THR A 329 19.94 23.69 -15.95
CA THR A 329 20.07 22.76 -14.82
C THR A 329 18.86 22.87 -13.88
N PRO A 330 18.47 21.78 -13.20
CA PRO A 330 17.33 21.78 -12.28
C PRO A 330 17.40 22.88 -11.21
N ASP A 331 18.56 23.07 -10.59
CA ASP A 331 18.74 24.12 -9.57
C ASP A 331 18.66 25.54 -10.14
N ALA A 332 19.23 25.78 -11.32
CA ALA A 332 19.19 27.10 -11.92
C ALA A 332 17.76 27.47 -12.34
N ARG A 333 16.98 26.52 -12.86
CA ARG A 333 15.60 26.76 -13.33
C ARG A 333 14.56 26.81 -12.22
N ARG A 334 14.89 26.36 -11.00
CA ARG A 334 14.00 26.34 -9.82
C ARG A 334 13.20 27.64 -9.69
N SER A 335 11.89 27.50 -9.47
CA SER A 335 11.01 28.59 -9.07
C SER A 335 10.51 28.34 -7.66
N THR A 336 10.49 29.37 -6.83
CA THR A 336 9.69 29.35 -5.60
C THR A 336 8.21 29.19 -5.94
N PHE A 337 7.48 28.45 -5.12
CA PHE A 337 6.03 28.32 -5.15
C PHE A 337 5.47 28.18 -3.73
N ARG A 338 4.15 28.27 -3.57
CA ARG A 338 3.47 28.15 -2.28
C ARG A 338 2.33 27.14 -2.39
N HIS A 339 2.20 26.23 -1.42
CA HIS A 339 1.08 25.28 -1.40
C HIS A 339 -0.31 25.95 -1.28
N ALA A 340 -0.35 27.18 -0.77
CA ALA A 340 -1.57 28.00 -0.73
C ALA A 340 -2.07 28.38 -2.14
N ASP A 341 -1.17 28.45 -3.13
CA ASP A 341 -1.51 28.71 -4.54
C ASP A 341 -1.64 27.40 -5.36
N GLU A 342 -1.43 26.27 -4.71
CA GLU A 342 -1.40 24.95 -5.33
C GLU A 342 -2.76 24.25 -5.25
N VAL A 343 -3.25 23.81 -6.41
CA VAL A 343 -4.43 22.95 -6.52
C VAL A 343 -3.97 21.62 -7.09
N ALA A 344 -4.14 20.54 -6.32
CA ALA A 344 -3.73 19.20 -6.69
C ALA A 344 -4.93 18.23 -6.60
N ARG A 345 -5.43 17.81 -7.75
CA ARG A 345 -6.62 16.94 -7.91
C ARG A 345 -6.30 15.79 -8.86
N ALA A 346 -7.09 14.72 -8.80
CA ALA A 346 -6.92 13.54 -9.66
C ALA A 346 -6.84 13.88 -11.16
N HIS A 347 -7.58 14.90 -11.58
CA HIS A 347 -7.80 15.28 -12.98
C HIS A 347 -7.19 16.65 -13.35
N TYR A 348 -6.51 17.32 -12.41
CA TYR A 348 -6.03 18.68 -12.61
C TYR A 348 -4.95 19.08 -11.61
N TYR A 349 -3.94 19.79 -12.09
CA TYR A 349 -2.97 20.47 -11.24
C TYR A 349 -2.78 21.92 -11.65
N ARG A 350 -2.59 22.82 -10.67
CA ARG A 350 -2.24 24.22 -10.86
C ARG A 350 -1.32 24.73 -9.77
N THR A 351 -0.34 25.57 -10.13
CA THR A 351 0.45 26.34 -9.16
C THR A 351 0.97 27.66 -9.74
N ARG A 352 1.45 28.55 -8.88
CA ARG A 352 2.10 29.82 -9.24
C ARG A 352 3.63 29.68 -9.10
N LEU A 353 4.34 30.02 -10.17
CA LEU A 353 5.79 30.12 -10.22
C LEU A 353 6.20 31.56 -9.87
N ASP A 354 6.43 31.84 -8.58
CA ASP A 354 6.68 33.21 -8.10
C ASP A 354 7.96 33.82 -8.69
N THR A 355 9.00 33.00 -8.92
CA THR A 355 10.27 33.47 -9.51
C THR A 355 10.10 34.01 -10.94
N TYR A 356 9.17 33.46 -11.71
CA TYR A 356 8.97 33.83 -13.12
C TYR A 356 7.68 34.61 -13.38
N GLY A 357 6.80 34.74 -12.38
CA GLY A 357 5.49 35.35 -12.53
C GLY A 357 4.56 34.56 -13.44
N ILE A 358 4.69 33.23 -13.49
CA ILE A 358 3.93 32.34 -14.40
C ILE A 358 2.93 31.52 -13.59
N THR A 359 1.71 31.36 -14.09
CA THR A 359 0.78 30.34 -13.57
C THR A 359 0.86 29.11 -14.48
N ALA A 360 1.13 27.94 -13.89
CA ALA A 360 1.21 26.67 -14.61
C ALA A 360 0.00 25.80 -14.26
N GLU A 361 -0.58 25.18 -15.28
CA GLU A 361 -1.74 24.30 -15.17
C GLU A 361 -1.56 23.07 -16.06
N MET A 362 -2.07 21.91 -15.63
CA MET A 362 -2.08 20.70 -16.45
C MET A 362 -3.32 19.82 -16.21
N ALA A 363 -3.80 19.21 -17.30
CA ALA A 363 -4.89 18.24 -17.29
C ALA A 363 -4.52 17.00 -18.12
N PRO A 364 -4.78 15.78 -17.62
CA PRO A 364 -4.33 14.54 -18.23
C PRO A 364 -5.39 13.92 -19.16
N THR A 365 -4.92 13.12 -20.10
CA THR A 365 -5.65 11.99 -20.71
C THR A 365 -4.85 10.70 -20.41
N ASP A 366 -5.06 9.61 -21.14
CA ASP A 366 -4.34 8.35 -20.87
C ASP A 366 -2.87 8.46 -21.31
N HIS A 367 -2.64 8.70 -22.60
CA HIS A 367 -1.32 8.80 -23.23
C HIS A 367 -0.88 10.25 -23.49
N ALA A 368 -1.79 11.21 -23.33
CA ALA A 368 -1.55 12.62 -23.62
C ALA A 368 -1.98 13.55 -22.48
N GLY A 369 -1.78 14.85 -22.65
CA GLY A 369 -2.18 15.88 -21.72
C GLY A 369 -2.02 17.28 -22.31
N VAL A 370 -2.65 18.25 -21.63
CA VAL A 370 -2.59 19.66 -21.99
C VAL A 370 -2.03 20.44 -20.82
N MET A 371 -0.96 21.19 -21.08
CA MET A 371 -0.41 22.17 -20.16
C MET A 371 -0.73 23.59 -20.65
N ARG A 372 -1.08 24.49 -19.72
CA ARG A 372 -1.32 25.91 -19.98
C ARG A 372 -0.40 26.74 -19.08
N PHE A 373 0.35 27.64 -19.69
CA PHE A 373 1.27 28.53 -18.98
C PHE A 373 0.87 29.99 -19.22
N THR A 374 0.44 30.67 -18.18
CA THR A 374 0.05 32.09 -18.25
C THR A 374 1.25 32.96 -17.88
N PHE A 375 1.88 33.55 -18.89
CA PHE A 375 3.09 34.37 -18.74
C PHE A 375 2.76 35.85 -18.45
N PRO A 376 3.69 36.60 -17.84
CA PRO A 376 3.66 38.06 -17.92
C PRO A 376 3.95 38.53 -19.37
N ALA A 377 3.77 39.82 -19.64
CA ALA A 377 4.19 40.39 -20.91
C ALA A 377 5.71 40.30 -21.08
N THR A 378 6.20 39.61 -22.11
CA THR A 378 7.64 39.46 -22.38
C THR A 378 7.90 39.00 -23.82
N SER A 379 9.07 39.33 -24.38
CA SER A 379 9.58 38.73 -25.63
C SER A 379 10.39 37.46 -25.41
N GLU A 380 10.68 37.12 -24.14
CA GLU A 380 11.61 36.07 -23.74
C GLU A 380 10.89 34.98 -22.91
N ALA A 381 9.68 34.59 -23.30
CA ALA A 381 9.01 33.47 -22.66
C ALA A 381 9.55 32.14 -23.23
N VAL A 382 9.93 31.22 -22.34
CA VAL A 382 10.61 29.96 -22.67
C VAL A 382 9.80 28.79 -22.14
N ILE A 383 9.73 27.71 -22.92
CA ILE A 383 9.40 26.36 -22.43
C ILE A 383 10.60 25.47 -22.70
N LEU A 384 11.14 24.87 -21.63
CA LEU A 384 12.24 23.92 -21.67
C LEU A 384 11.69 22.50 -21.48
N PHE A 385 12.12 21.57 -22.30
CA PHE A 385 11.89 20.13 -22.20
C PHE A 385 13.17 19.48 -21.69
N ASP A 386 13.04 18.54 -20.78
CA ASP A 386 14.17 17.87 -20.14
C ASP A 386 13.84 16.46 -19.66
N THR A 387 14.87 15.73 -19.23
CA THR A 387 14.78 14.48 -18.48
C THR A 387 15.92 14.48 -17.46
N VAL A 388 15.91 13.58 -16.48
CA VAL A 388 17.07 13.32 -15.61
C VAL A 388 18.38 13.20 -16.40
N ASP A 389 19.50 13.59 -15.78
CA ASP A 389 20.82 13.65 -16.40
C ASP A 389 21.33 12.29 -16.88
N SER A 390 20.86 11.20 -16.27
CA SER A 390 21.13 9.83 -16.70
C SER A 390 20.37 9.42 -17.97
N GLY A 391 19.40 10.23 -18.39
CA GLY A 391 18.59 10.03 -19.58
C GLY A 391 19.34 10.35 -20.87
N THR A 392 19.02 9.60 -21.93
CA THR A 392 19.63 9.76 -23.26
C THR A 392 18.57 9.87 -24.35
N GLY A 393 18.92 10.38 -25.53
CA GLY A 393 17.97 10.57 -26.64
C GLY A 393 18.10 11.94 -27.29
N SER A 394 17.04 12.37 -27.98
CA SER A 394 17.00 13.69 -28.62
C SER A 394 15.57 14.15 -28.84
N LEU A 395 15.32 15.45 -28.68
CA LEU A 395 14.06 16.11 -29.02
C LEU A 395 14.35 17.18 -30.08
N ALA A 396 13.75 17.05 -31.25
CA ALA A 396 13.89 18.01 -32.34
C ALA A 396 12.73 19.01 -32.32
N VAL A 397 13.03 20.27 -32.67
CA VAL A 397 12.02 21.33 -32.81
C VAL A 397 11.81 21.63 -34.29
N ASP A 398 10.55 21.62 -34.73
CA ASP A 398 10.11 22.17 -36.01
C ASP A 398 9.36 23.48 -35.74
N THR A 399 9.98 24.60 -36.12
CA THR A 399 9.44 25.95 -35.89
C THR A 399 8.25 26.27 -36.81
N ALA A 400 8.21 25.70 -38.01
CA ALA A 400 7.14 25.92 -38.98
C ALA A 400 5.89 25.13 -38.57
N ALA A 401 6.05 23.87 -38.18
CA ALA A 401 4.98 23.02 -37.68
C ALA A 401 4.59 23.32 -36.22
N ARG A 402 5.44 24.07 -35.49
CA ARG A 402 5.30 24.39 -34.05
C ARG A 402 5.26 23.13 -33.18
N THR A 403 6.17 22.20 -33.47
CA THR A 403 6.21 20.90 -32.80
C THR A 403 7.56 20.61 -32.17
N VAL A 404 7.54 19.87 -31.07
CA VAL A 404 8.72 19.24 -30.46
C VAL A 404 8.51 17.72 -30.52
N SER A 405 9.48 16.96 -31.03
CA SER A 405 9.32 15.50 -31.19
C SER A 405 10.64 14.75 -31.12
N GLY A 406 10.61 13.53 -30.60
CA GLY A 406 11.79 12.67 -30.56
C GLY A 406 11.65 11.54 -29.56
N GLU A 407 12.76 11.16 -28.93
CA GLU A 407 12.81 10.06 -27.97
C GLU A 407 13.65 10.41 -26.76
N ILE A 408 13.27 9.86 -25.62
CA ILE A 408 14.04 9.81 -24.39
C ILE A 408 14.18 8.36 -23.93
N THR A 409 15.32 8.01 -23.36
CA THR A 409 15.60 6.69 -22.81
C THR A 409 16.17 6.86 -21.40
N HIS A 410 15.47 6.31 -20.41
CA HIS A 410 15.88 6.29 -19.00
C HIS A 410 15.61 4.90 -18.42
N ARG A 411 16.56 4.35 -17.65
CA ARG A 411 16.53 2.98 -17.09
C ARG A 411 16.15 1.89 -18.11
N GLY A 412 16.75 2.00 -19.30
CA GLY A 412 16.54 1.05 -20.40
C GLY A 412 15.17 1.13 -21.07
N GLN A 413 14.29 2.04 -20.64
CA GLN A 413 12.98 2.26 -21.23
C GLN A 413 13.03 3.47 -22.16
N ARG A 414 12.69 3.23 -23.43
CA ARG A 414 12.63 4.27 -24.47
C ARG A 414 11.19 4.72 -24.69
N MET A 415 10.93 6.01 -24.49
CA MET A 415 9.66 6.65 -24.76
C MET A 415 9.81 7.70 -25.86
N TYR A 416 8.84 7.73 -26.76
CA TYR A 416 8.73 8.69 -27.83
C TYR A 416 7.78 9.81 -27.43
N VAL A 417 8.11 11.04 -27.82
CA VAL A 417 7.38 12.25 -27.42
C VAL A 417 6.95 13.00 -28.68
N HIS A 418 5.72 13.49 -28.69
CA HIS A 418 5.23 14.47 -29.66
C HIS A 418 4.44 15.56 -28.95
N ALA A 419 4.83 16.82 -29.17
CA ALA A 419 4.18 17.98 -28.58
C ALA A 419 3.95 19.09 -29.60
N THR A 420 2.90 19.88 -29.38
CA THR A 420 2.52 21.05 -30.19
C THR A 420 2.33 22.28 -29.31
N VAL A 421 2.71 23.47 -29.81
CA VAL A 421 2.49 24.76 -29.14
C VAL A 421 1.61 25.69 -29.98
N ASP A 422 0.74 26.46 -29.33
CA ASP A 422 -0.20 27.36 -30.00
C ASP A 422 0.40 28.73 -30.39
N ARG A 423 1.62 29.03 -29.94
CA ARG A 423 2.36 30.25 -30.28
C ARG A 423 3.41 30.03 -31.35
N ALA A 424 3.71 31.10 -32.10
CA ALA A 424 4.82 31.10 -33.04
C ALA A 424 6.15 31.00 -32.29
N ILE A 425 6.98 30.03 -32.67
CA ILE A 425 8.29 29.82 -32.08
C ILE A 425 9.26 30.85 -32.68
N THR A 426 9.81 31.74 -31.85
CA THR A 426 10.73 32.81 -32.26
C THR A 426 12.20 32.40 -32.17
N ALA A 427 12.54 31.47 -31.27
CA ALA A 427 13.86 30.88 -31.15
C ALA A 427 13.79 29.48 -30.53
N THR A 428 14.83 28.68 -30.77
CA THR A 428 14.96 27.30 -30.26
C THR A 428 16.40 27.01 -29.90
N GLY A 429 16.62 25.99 -29.07
CA GLY A 429 17.96 25.46 -28.87
C GLY A 429 17.97 24.12 -28.15
N THR A 430 19.14 23.51 -28.12
CA THR A 430 19.44 22.26 -27.41
C THR A 430 20.57 22.51 -26.43
N VAL A 431 20.59 21.80 -25.30
CA VAL A 431 21.70 21.88 -24.34
C VAL A 431 22.47 20.56 -24.37
N THR A 432 23.80 20.63 -24.47
CA THR A 432 24.69 19.46 -24.52
C THR A 432 25.37 19.25 -23.17
N GLY A 433 25.63 17.99 -22.77
CA GLY A 433 26.37 17.67 -21.54
C GLY A 433 25.51 17.56 -20.27
N GLN A 434 24.19 17.53 -20.43
CA GLN A 434 23.18 17.17 -19.42
C GLN A 434 22.19 16.19 -20.09
N GLY A 435 21.05 15.89 -19.46
CA GLY A 435 19.98 15.06 -20.03
C GLY A 435 19.46 15.53 -21.40
N VAL A 436 18.38 14.92 -21.90
CA VAL A 436 17.77 15.30 -23.19
C VAL A 436 17.06 16.64 -23.08
N THR A 437 17.81 17.74 -23.29
CA THR A 437 17.29 19.09 -23.09
C THR A 437 17.11 19.87 -24.39
N SER A 438 15.90 20.35 -24.62
CA SER A 438 15.55 21.25 -25.73
C SER A 438 14.65 22.38 -25.25
N TRP A 439 14.67 23.53 -25.90
CA TRP A 439 13.81 24.66 -25.50
C TRP A 439 13.26 25.40 -26.71
N VAL A 440 12.09 26.02 -26.49
CA VAL A 440 11.42 26.90 -27.44
C VAL A 440 11.12 28.23 -26.79
N ARG A 441 11.19 29.31 -27.57
CA ARG A 441 10.90 30.68 -27.13
C ARG A 441 9.80 31.31 -27.97
N PHE A 442 9.04 32.20 -27.35
CA PHE A 442 7.95 32.95 -27.96
C PHE A 442 7.78 34.31 -27.25
N ALA A 443 6.99 35.20 -27.87
CA ALA A 443 6.55 36.46 -27.27
C ALA A 443 5.12 36.32 -26.71
N THR A 444 4.84 36.97 -25.57
CA THR A 444 3.54 36.95 -24.88
C THR A 444 3.11 38.35 -24.44
N GLY A 445 1.81 38.65 -24.54
CA GLY A 445 1.18 39.77 -23.82
C GLY A 445 0.94 39.47 -22.34
N ALA A 446 0.53 40.48 -21.57
CA ALA A 446 0.23 40.31 -20.15
C ALA A 446 -0.99 39.40 -19.95
N GLY A 447 -0.81 38.28 -19.25
CA GLY A 447 -1.90 37.33 -18.99
C GLY A 447 -2.29 36.47 -20.19
N GLU A 448 -1.52 36.50 -21.29
CA GLU A 448 -1.75 35.63 -22.43
C GLU A 448 -1.19 34.22 -22.16
N PRO A 449 -2.02 33.16 -22.25
CA PRO A 449 -1.54 31.80 -22.07
C PRO A 449 -0.80 31.28 -23.30
N VAL A 450 0.12 30.35 -23.06
CA VAL A 450 0.68 29.43 -24.06
C VAL A 450 0.20 28.03 -23.75
N THR A 451 -0.38 27.37 -24.74
CA THR A 451 -0.89 25.99 -24.61
C THR A 451 0.10 25.02 -25.22
N LEU A 452 0.57 24.07 -24.41
CA LEU A 452 1.35 22.92 -24.84
C LEU A 452 0.46 21.68 -24.81
N ARG A 453 0.30 21.01 -25.94
CA ARG A 453 -0.37 19.70 -26.00
C ARG A 453 0.68 18.63 -26.27
N MET A 454 0.73 17.59 -25.46
CA MET A 454 1.82 16.61 -25.51
C MET A 454 1.28 15.20 -25.31
N ALA A 455 1.83 14.26 -26.06
CA ALA A 455 1.56 12.83 -25.91
C ALA A 455 2.85 12.02 -26.00
N THR A 456 2.78 10.82 -25.44
CA THR A 456 3.89 9.86 -25.42
C THR A 456 3.48 8.53 -26.02
N SER A 457 4.48 7.69 -26.33
CA SER A 457 4.33 6.34 -26.85
C SER A 457 5.56 5.50 -26.49
N PHE A 458 5.40 4.19 -26.23
CA PHE A 458 6.52 3.25 -26.16
C PHE A 458 6.81 2.57 -27.52
N ILE A 459 5.98 2.84 -28.54
CA ILE A 459 6.08 2.26 -29.88
C ILE A 459 6.88 3.15 -30.83
N SER A 460 6.45 4.40 -31.07
CA SER A 460 7.13 5.32 -32.01
C SER A 460 6.68 6.78 -31.88
N VAL A 461 7.43 7.71 -32.47
CA VAL A 461 7.01 9.13 -32.60
C VAL A 461 5.71 9.27 -33.40
N ALA A 462 5.52 8.44 -34.44
CA ALA A 462 4.28 8.44 -35.22
C ALA A 462 3.09 8.05 -34.34
N GLN A 463 3.26 7.02 -33.50
CA GLN A 463 2.22 6.62 -32.56
C GLN A 463 1.98 7.67 -31.46
N ALA A 464 3.02 8.35 -30.95
CA ALA A 464 2.83 9.45 -30.01
C ALA A 464 1.99 10.58 -30.64
N ARG A 465 2.20 10.90 -31.92
CA ARG A 465 1.36 11.85 -32.66
C ARG A 465 -0.08 11.36 -32.80
N ASP A 466 -0.28 10.08 -33.09
CA ASP A 466 -1.61 9.49 -33.21
C ASP A 466 -2.35 9.49 -31.87
N ASN A 467 -1.66 9.18 -30.75
CA ASN A 467 -2.22 9.28 -29.40
C ASN A 467 -2.68 10.73 -29.11
N LEU A 468 -1.85 11.73 -29.46
CA LEU A 468 -2.23 13.14 -29.29
C LEU A 468 -3.48 13.49 -30.09
N ALA A 469 -3.57 13.03 -31.35
CA ALA A 469 -4.71 13.30 -32.22
C ALA A 469 -6.00 12.61 -31.74
N GLN A 470 -5.89 11.40 -31.20
CA GLN A 470 -7.03 10.61 -30.73
C GLN A 470 -7.60 11.14 -29.41
N GLU A 471 -6.75 11.50 -28.45
CA GLU A 471 -7.18 11.83 -27.09
C GLU A 471 -7.45 13.32 -26.90
N VAL A 472 -6.58 14.16 -27.45
CA VAL A 472 -6.63 15.63 -27.26
C VAL A 472 -7.09 16.34 -28.53
N GLY A 473 -6.48 16.09 -29.68
CA GLY A 473 -6.72 16.84 -30.91
C GLY A 473 -6.61 18.35 -30.68
N THR A 474 -7.72 19.08 -30.85
CA THR A 474 -7.81 20.53 -30.63
C THR A 474 -8.48 20.93 -29.31
N LYS A 475 -8.78 19.97 -28.41
CA LYS A 475 -9.44 20.25 -27.12
C LYS A 475 -8.64 21.28 -26.31
N SER A 476 -9.36 22.04 -25.48
CA SER A 476 -8.76 22.95 -24.49
C SER A 476 -8.34 22.20 -23.23
N LEU A 477 -7.52 22.83 -22.39
CA LEU A 477 -7.19 22.29 -21.07
C LEU A 477 -8.46 22.04 -20.24
N ASP A 478 -9.39 22.99 -20.25
CA ASP A 478 -10.61 22.90 -19.44
C ASP A 478 -11.51 21.74 -19.92
N THR A 479 -11.60 21.49 -21.23
CA THR A 479 -12.31 20.30 -21.74
C THR A 479 -11.66 19.00 -21.28
N VAL A 480 -10.33 18.88 -21.43
CA VAL A 480 -9.60 17.68 -20.99
C VAL A 480 -9.74 17.47 -19.47
N ARG A 481 -9.69 18.56 -18.70
CA ARG A 481 -9.94 18.55 -17.26
C ARG A 481 -11.31 17.97 -16.91
N GLU A 482 -12.37 18.47 -17.55
CA GLU A 482 -13.74 18.00 -17.29
C GLU A 482 -13.95 16.55 -17.73
N GLU A 483 -13.35 16.12 -18.84
CA GLU A 483 -13.41 14.72 -19.30
C GLU A 483 -12.68 13.79 -18.32
N ALA A 484 -11.49 14.15 -17.84
CA ALA A 484 -10.77 13.40 -16.82
C ALA A 484 -11.52 13.38 -15.48
N ALA A 485 -12.14 14.50 -15.07
CA ALA A 485 -12.98 14.55 -13.89
C ALA A 485 -14.18 13.60 -14.02
N ALA A 486 -14.84 13.56 -15.17
CA ALA A 486 -15.97 12.66 -15.42
C ALA A 486 -15.57 11.17 -15.35
N LEU A 487 -14.37 10.81 -15.85
CA LEU A 487 -13.82 9.45 -15.70
C LEU A 487 -13.62 9.09 -14.22
N TRP A 488 -13.07 10.01 -13.43
CA TRP A 488 -12.91 9.81 -12.00
C TRP A 488 -14.23 9.77 -11.25
N ASP A 489 -15.15 10.70 -11.50
CA ASP A 489 -16.47 10.72 -10.86
C ASP A 489 -17.27 9.44 -11.12
N ALA A 490 -17.13 8.85 -12.31
CA ALA A 490 -17.74 7.55 -12.62
C ALA A 490 -17.15 6.43 -11.75
N GLN A 491 -15.83 6.38 -11.59
CA GLN A 491 -15.16 5.36 -10.77
C GLN A 491 -15.38 5.60 -9.28
N LEU A 492 -15.14 6.82 -8.79
CA LEU A 492 -15.36 7.19 -7.39
C LEU A 492 -16.83 7.02 -6.99
N GLY A 493 -17.76 7.32 -7.91
CA GLY A 493 -19.20 7.15 -7.71
C GLY A 493 -19.69 5.72 -7.62
N SER A 494 -18.84 4.72 -7.93
CA SER A 494 -19.14 3.31 -7.68
C SER A 494 -19.31 3.01 -6.19
N VAL A 495 -18.73 3.81 -5.31
CA VAL A 495 -18.95 3.73 -3.86
C VAL A 495 -19.30 5.09 -3.30
N ARG A 496 -20.52 5.26 -2.79
CA ARG A 496 -20.98 6.50 -2.17
C ARG A 496 -21.11 6.32 -0.66
N ILE A 497 -20.45 7.19 0.10
CA ILE A 497 -20.62 7.28 1.56
C ILE A 497 -21.48 8.49 1.92
N GLU A 498 -22.32 8.35 2.96
CA GLU A 498 -23.21 9.40 3.45
C GLU A 498 -23.03 9.60 4.97
N GLY A 499 -23.29 10.80 5.47
CA GLY A 499 -23.13 11.13 6.89
C GLY A 499 -21.68 11.32 7.35
N ALA A 500 -20.73 11.40 6.43
CA ALA A 500 -19.31 11.67 6.71
C ALA A 500 -19.04 13.18 6.88
N SER A 501 -18.00 13.56 7.64
CA SER A 501 -17.44 14.92 7.65
C SER A 501 -16.67 15.20 6.36
N THR A 502 -16.38 16.47 6.05
CA THR A 502 -15.58 16.84 4.87
C THR A 502 -14.23 16.11 4.82
N ASP A 503 -13.54 15.98 5.97
CA ASP A 503 -12.25 15.28 6.04
C ASP A 503 -12.39 13.79 5.78
N ARG A 504 -13.45 13.15 6.29
CA ARG A 504 -13.72 11.74 6.00
C ARG A 504 -14.06 11.53 4.52
N MET A 505 -14.72 12.50 3.87
CA MET A 505 -14.94 12.48 2.42
C MET A 505 -13.61 12.60 1.66
N ILE A 506 -12.73 13.53 2.04
CA ILE A 506 -11.40 13.68 1.44
C ILE A 506 -10.59 12.39 1.59
N THR A 507 -10.49 11.85 2.81
CA THR A 507 -9.75 10.63 3.08
C THR A 507 -10.32 9.45 2.28
N PHE A 508 -11.65 9.26 2.26
CA PHE A 508 -12.26 8.15 1.54
C PHE A 508 -12.01 8.21 0.03
N TYR A 509 -12.34 9.34 -0.62
CA TYR A 509 -12.20 9.45 -2.08
C TYR A 509 -10.73 9.56 -2.52
N SER A 510 -9.84 10.08 -1.68
CA SER A 510 -8.39 10.07 -1.96
C SER A 510 -7.80 8.66 -1.87
N ASN A 511 -8.23 7.83 -0.92
CA ASN A 511 -7.85 6.41 -0.90
C ASN A 511 -8.44 5.66 -2.10
N LEU A 512 -9.73 5.86 -2.42
CA LEU A 512 -10.32 5.21 -3.59
C LEU A 512 -9.63 5.63 -4.91
N TYR A 513 -9.21 6.89 -5.02
CA TYR A 513 -8.36 7.37 -6.10
C TYR A 513 -7.03 6.61 -6.17
N ARG A 514 -6.26 6.57 -5.07
CA ARG A 514 -4.96 5.89 -5.00
C ARG A 514 -5.07 4.40 -5.31
N ALA A 515 -6.10 3.75 -4.79
CA ALA A 515 -6.40 2.34 -5.09
C ALA A 515 -6.58 2.08 -6.59
N LEU A 516 -7.08 3.05 -7.36
CA LEU A 516 -7.38 2.91 -8.79
C LEU A 516 -6.35 3.60 -9.71
N MET A 517 -5.19 3.99 -9.18
CA MET A 517 -4.08 4.53 -9.99
C MET A 517 -3.25 3.43 -10.66
N TYR A 518 -3.04 2.31 -9.97
CA TYR A 518 -2.19 1.20 -10.39
C TYR A 518 -3.03 -0.08 -10.58
N PRO A 519 -2.57 -1.08 -11.37
CA PRO A 519 -1.45 -1.02 -12.29
C PRO A 519 -1.70 -0.04 -13.44
N ASN A 520 -0.63 0.42 -14.10
CA ASN A 520 -0.71 1.36 -15.22
C ASN A 520 -0.94 0.64 -16.55
N ASN A 521 -1.81 1.19 -17.40
CA ASN A 521 -1.91 0.80 -18.80
C ASN A 521 -0.56 1.02 -19.52
N ARG A 522 -0.16 0.09 -20.39
CA ARG A 522 1.01 0.22 -21.28
C ARG A 522 0.66 0.07 -22.77
N SER A 523 -0.62 0.10 -23.09
CA SER A 523 -1.14 -0.29 -24.40
C SER A 523 -1.79 0.87 -25.14
N GLU A 524 -1.49 0.96 -26.42
CA GLU A 524 -1.80 2.08 -27.29
C GLU A 524 -2.77 1.65 -28.41
N LEU A 525 -3.49 2.60 -29.02
CA LEU A 525 -4.39 2.32 -30.15
C LEU A 525 -3.64 2.47 -31.47
N VAL A 526 -3.24 1.34 -32.06
CA VAL A 526 -2.50 1.36 -33.32
C VAL A 526 -3.42 0.91 -34.44
N GLY A 527 -3.91 1.86 -35.24
CA GLY A 527 -4.80 1.57 -36.37
C GLY A 527 -6.10 0.87 -35.97
N GLY A 528 -6.66 1.19 -34.80
CA GLY A 528 -7.89 0.59 -34.29
C GLY A 528 -7.70 -0.71 -33.48
N VAL A 529 -6.48 -1.23 -33.37
CA VAL A 529 -6.15 -2.42 -32.57
C VAL A 529 -5.33 -2.02 -31.35
N ARG A 530 -5.61 -2.60 -30.18
CA ARG A 530 -4.77 -2.45 -28.99
C ARG A 530 -3.44 -3.16 -29.21
N ARG A 531 -2.33 -2.43 -29.07
CA ARG A 531 -0.98 -2.98 -29.13
C ARG A 531 -0.11 -2.40 -28.03
N HIS A 532 0.96 -3.10 -27.68
CA HIS A 532 1.92 -2.61 -26.70
C HIS A 532 3.34 -2.99 -27.12
N ARG A 533 4.30 -2.14 -26.73
CA ARG A 533 5.73 -2.47 -26.73
C ARG A 533 6.03 -3.25 -25.45
N SER A 534 6.31 -4.55 -25.56
CA SER A 534 6.60 -5.40 -24.41
C SER A 534 7.86 -4.91 -23.70
N PRO A 535 7.82 -4.68 -22.36
CA PRO A 535 9.01 -4.42 -21.59
C PRO A 535 9.87 -5.68 -21.37
N TYR A 536 9.40 -6.86 -21.79
CA TYR A 536 10.05 -8.15 -21.55
C TYR A 536 10.89 -8.64 -22.74
N ASP A 537 10.38 -8.55 -23.96
CA ASP A 537 11.09 -8.97 -25.18
C ASP A 537 11.42 -7.82 -26.15
N GLY A 538 10.94 -6.60 -25.84
CA GLY A 538 11.18 -5.40 -26.63
C GLY A 538 10.45 -5.35 -27.97
N GLN A 539 9.54 -6.30 -28.26
CA GLN A 539 8.74 -6.35 -29.49
C GLN A 539 7.38 -5.66 -29.31
N VAL A 540 6.71 -5.38 -30.43
CA VAL A 540 5.32 -4.88 -30.43
C VAL A 540 4.39 -6.06 -30.61
N HIS A 541 3.42 -6.20 -29.70
CA HIS A 541 2.42 -7.27 -29.72
C HIS A 541 1.01 -6.70 -29.78
N ASP A 542 0.07 -7.48 -30.32
CA ASP A 542 -1.36 -7.22 -30.18
C ASP A 542 -1.82 -7.57 -28.76
N GLY A 543 -2.82 -6.83 -28.25
CA GLY A 543 -3.41 -7.03 -26.93
C GLY A 543 -3.03 -5.97 -25.90
N GLN A 544 -3.64 -6.08 -24.72
CA GLN A 544 -3.37 -5.21 -23.57
C GLN A 544 -2.12 -5.66 -22.80
N MET A 545 -1.51 -4.73 -22.08
CA MET A 545 -0.37 -4.88 -21.20
C MET A 545 -0.50 -3.87 -20.07
N TYR A 546 -0.22 -4.34 -18.86
CA TYR A 546 -0.22 -3.54 -17.65
C TYR A 546 1.11 -3.75 -16.92
N VAL A 547 1.57 -2.70 -16.25
CA VAL A 547 2.86 -2.67 -15.53
C VAL A 547 2.71 -1.93 -14.21
N ASN A 548 3.80 -1.79 -13.44
CA ASN A 548 3.85 -1.01 -12.21
C ASN A 548 2.94 -1.59 -11.12
N ASN A 549 3.26 -2.81 -10.68
CA ASN A 549 2.50 -3.52 -9.65
C ASN A 549 3.38 -4.48 -8.87
N GLY A 550 3.30 -4.39 -7.55
CA GLY A 550 3.73 -5.41 -6.61
C GLY A 550 2.58 -6.30 -6.17
N PHE A 551 2.60 -7.58 -6.52
CA PHE A 551 1.52 -8.48 -6.10
C PHE A 551 1.60 -8.84 -4.61
N TRP A 552 2.79 -8.80 -4.02
CA TRP A 552 2.96 -9.00 -2.58
C TRP A 552 2.16 -7.98 -1.77
N ASP A 553 2.09 -6.74 -2.25
CA ASP A 553 1.27 -5.67 -1.69
C ASP A 553 -0.20 -5.86 -2.10
N THR A 554 -0.45 -5.75 -3.41
CA THR A 554 -1.80 -5.49 -3.96
C THR A 554 -2.75 -6.69 -3.92
N SER A 555 -2.26 -7.92 -3.81
CA SER A 555 -3.12 -9.12 -3.80
C SER A 555 -4.05 -9.18 -2.59
N ARG A 556 -3.71 -8.45 -1.51
CA ARG A 556 -4.38 -8.47 -0.22
C ARG A 556 -5.70 -7.71 -0.24
N ALA A 557 -5.73 -6.51 -0.80
CA ALA A 557 -6.93 -5.67 -0.84
C ALA A 557 -7.19 -5.02 -2.20
N ALA A 558 -6.16 -4.57 -2.93
CA ALA A 558 -6.37 -3.85 -4.19
C ALA A 558 -7.02 -4.73 -5.29
N TRP A 559 -6.48 -5.92 -5.57
CA TRP A 559 -7.08 -6.85 -6.55
C TRP A 559 -8.49 -7.33 -6.17
N PRO A 560 -8.77 -7.68 -4.90
CA PRO A 560 -10.13 -7.93 -4.44
C PRO A 560 -11.09 -6.74 -4.61
N LEU A 561 -10.59 -5.50 -4.48
CA LEU A 561 -11.39 -4.29 -4.70
C LEU A 561 -11.73 -4.12 -6.18
N TYR A 562 -10.77 -4.32 -7.09
CA TYR A 562 -11.01 -4.28 -8.53
C TYR A 562 -12.03 -5.35 -8.93
N THR A 563 -11.87 -6.56 -8.41
CA THR A 563 -12.79 -7.67 -8.67
C THR A 563 -14.23 -7.36 -8.24
N LEU A 564 -14.41 -6.58 -7.17
CA LEU A 564 -15.72 -6.16 -6.68
C LEU A 564 -16.32 -5.00 -7.49
N LEU A 565 -15.53 -3.97 -7.78
CA LEU A 565 -16.01 -2.72 -8.36
C LEU A 565 -15.97 -2.71 -9.89
N THR A 566 -14.92 -3.28 -10.48
CA THR A 566 -14.62 -3.23 -11.93
C THR A 566 -14.18 -4.61 -12.47
N PRO A 567 -14.97 -5.68 -12.30
CA PRO A 567 -14.59 -7.04 -12.71
C PRO A 567 -14.21 -7.16 -14.19
N THR A 568 -14.82 -6.42 -15.12
CA THR A 568 -14.41 -6.46 -16.55
C THR A 568 -12.99 -5.94 -16.71
N ARG A 569 -12.69 -4.74 -16.18
CA ARG A 569 -11.33 -4.17 -16.24
C ARG A 569 -10.33 -5.04 -15.50
N THR A 570 -10.72 -5.67 -14.40
CA THR A 570 -9.88 -6.63 -13.66
C THR A 570 -9.40 -7.75 -14.57
N GLY A 571 -10.30 -8.36 -15.36
CA GLY A 571 -9.92 -9.39 -16.33
C GLY A 571 -8.95 -8.87 -17.39
N GLU A 572 -9.18 -7.68 -17.92
CA GLU A 572 -8.26 -7.06 -18.90
C GLU A 572 -6.87 -6.81 -18.32
N MET A 573 -6.78 -6.34 -17.07
CA MET A 573 -5.53 -6.12 -16.36
C MET A 573 -4.78 -7.44 -16.11
N LEU A 574 -5.49 -8.47 -15.65
CA LEU A 574 -4.91 -9.79 -15.43
C LEU A 574 -4.42 -10.42 -16.74
N ASP A 575 -5.15 -10.29 -17.85
CA ASP A 575 -4.68 -10.80 -19.15
C ASP A 575 -3.42 -10.06 -19.63
N GLY A 576 -3.26 -8.78 -19.29
CA GLY A 576 -2.01 -8.03 -19.48
C GLY A 576 -0.81 -8.68 -18.78
N PHE A 577 -0.98 -9.13 -17.54
CA PHE A 577 0.06 -9.90 -16.83
C PHE A 577 0.23 -11.33 -17.38
N VAL A 578 -0.82 -11.93 -17.94
CA VAL A 578 -0.68 -13.19 -18.70
C VAL A 578 0.12 -12.99 -19.99
N ASN A 579 0.02 -11.81 -20.64
CA ASN A 579 0.89 -11.46 -21.76
C ASN A 579 2.36 -11.38 -21.35
N ALA A 580 2.68 -10.91 -20.14
CA ALA A 580 4.03 -10.97 -19.60
C ALA A 580 4.56 -12.41 -19.51
N TYR A 581 3.72 -13.36 -19.09
CA TYR A 581 4.06 -14.79 -19.11
C TYR A 581 4.29 -15.32 -20.53
N ARG A 582 3.44 -14.98 -21.49
CA ARG A 582 3.59 -15.40 -22.90
C ARG A 582 4.89 -14.87 -23.52
N GLN A 583 5.31 -13.68 -23.13
CA GLN A 583 6.45 -12.96 -23.73
C GLN A 583 7.78 -13.22 -23.02
N SER A 584 7.76 -13.57 -21.74
CA SER A 584 8.98 -13.80 -20.94
C SER A 584 9.13 -15.22 -20.39
N GLY A 585 8.07 -16.04 -20.45
CA GLY A 585 7.97 -17.34 -19.82
C GLY A 585 7.63 -17.31 -18.33
N TRP A 586 7.47 -16.13 -17.72
CA TRP A 586 7.15 -15.93 -16.30
C TRP A 586 6.19 -14.75 -16.09
N THR A 587 5.25 -14.88 -15.17
CA THR A 587 4.47 -13.73 -14.69
C THR A 587 5.32 -12.96 -13.67
N PRO A 588 5.43 -11.62 -13.74
CA PRO A 588 6.15 -10.83 -12.74
C PRO A 588 5.55 -11.02 -11.34
N ARG A 589 6.43 -11.12 -10.33
CA ARG A 589 6.06 -10.89 -8.91
C ARG A 589 5.90 -9.39 -8.63
N TRP A 590 6.87 -8.63 -9.12
CA TRP A 590 6.84 -7.18 -9.24
C TRP A 590 7.14 -6.76 -10.69
N SER A 591 6.45 -5.73 -11.18
CA SER A 591 6.70 -5.10 -12.47
C SER A 591 7.01 -3.61 -12.29
N GLY A 592 8.10 -3.13 -12.89
CA GLY A 592 8.46 -1.70 -12.89
C GLY A 592 9.44 -1.26 -13.99
N PRO A 593 9.15 -1.40 -15.30
CA PRO A 593 7.99 -2.08 -15.90
C PRO A 593 8.27 -3.56 -16.26
N HIS A 594 9.54 -3.98 -16.23
CA HIS A 594 9.95 -5.38 -16.41
C HIS A 594 10.00 -6.11 -15.06
N ASN A 595 10.35 -7.40 -15.05
CA ASN A 595 10.46 -8.19 -13.82
C ASN A 595 11.49 -7.56 -12.87
N VAL A 596 11.06 -7.26 -11.65
CA VAL A 596 11.94 -6.83 -10.54
C VAL A 596 12.08 -7.99 -9.55
N GLY A 597 13.28 -8.19 -9.01
CA GLY A 597 13.61 -9.26 -8.05
C GLY A 597 13.05 -9.08 -6.63
N MET A 598 11.86 -8.51 -6.52
CA MET A 598 11.16 -8.09 -5.30
C MET A 598 9.68 -8.49 -5.43
N MET A 599 8.83 -8.44 -4.41
CA MET A 599 9.07 -8.83 -3.02
C MET A 599 8.79 -10.35 -2.91
N VAL A 600 8.89 -10.94 -1.72
CA VAL A 600 8.70 -12.40 -1.52
C VAL A 600 7.32 -12.94 -1.99
N GLY A 601 7.20 -14.26 -2.14
CA GLY A 601 5.96 -14.94 -2.56
C GLY A 601 5.67 -14.87 -4.07
N SER A 602 4.68 -15.62 -4.55
CA SER A 602 4.17 -15.57 -5.93
C SER A 602 2.73 -15.06 -5.97
N ASN A 603 2.47 -13.93 -5.29
CA ASN A 603 1.13 -13.42 -4.98
C ASN A 603 0.24 -13.05 -6.18
N GLN A 604 0.78 -13.01 -7.40
CA GLN A 604 -0.04 -13.01 -8.63
C GLN A 604 -0.96 -14.24 -8.70
N ASP A 605 -0.53 -15.37 -8.11
CA ASP A 605 -1.30 -16.61 -8.03
C ASP A 605 -2.61 -16.39 -7.27
N LEU A 606 -2.57 -15.62 -6.18
CA LEU A 606 -3.76 -15.23 -5.42
C LEU A 606 -4.67 -14.30 -6.22
N ALA A 607 -4.12 -13.29 -6.90
CA ALA A 607 -4.91 -12.36 -7.70
C ALA A 607 -5.68 -13.08 -8.83
N PHE A 608 -5.03 -13.99 -9.56
CA PHE A 608 -5.70 -14.80 -10.59
C PHE A 608 -6.78 -15.70 -10.01
N ALA A 609 -6.48 -16.40 -8.92
CA ALA A 609 -7.43 -17.29 -8.27
C ALA A 609 -8.65 -16.55 -7.72
N ASP A 610 -8.42 -15.43 -7.02
CA ASP A 610 -9.45 -14.60 -6.39
C ASP A 610 -10.45 -14.06 -7.42
N ALA A 611 -9.94 -13.44 -8.49
CA ALA A 611 -10.77 -12.93 -9.58
C ALA A 611 -11.59 -14.06 -10.23
N TYR A 612 -10.96 -15.21 -10.48
CA TYR A 612 -11.66 -16.35 -11.07
C TYR A 612 -12.74 -16.92 -10.13
N VAL A 613 -12.46 -17.19 -8.86
CA VAL A 613 -13.51 -17.75 -7.98
C VAL A 613 -14.67 -16.77 -7.76
N LYS A 614 -14.47 -15.46 -7.96
CA LYS A 614 -15.49 -14.40 -7.89
C LYS A 614 -16.21 -14.11 -9.21
N GLY A 615 -15.85 -14.77 -10.31
CA GLY A 615 -16.63 -14.74 -11.55
C GLY A 615 -15.99 -13.95 -12.72
N VAL A 616 -14.79 -13.40 -12.55
CA VAL A 616 -14.04 -12.78 -13.64
C VAL A 616 -13.52 -13.86 -14.59
N ARG A 617 -13.86 -13.80 -15.88
CA ARG A 617 -13.53 -14.84 -16.87
C ARG A 617 -12.87 -14.33 -18.15
N ASN A 618 -12.85 -13.02 -18.35
CA ASN A 618 -12.36 -12.36 -19.56
C ASN A 618 -10.83 -12.19 -19.57
N PHE A 619 -10.11 -13.25 -19.20
CA PHE A 619 -8.67 -13.40 -19.33
C PHE A 619 -8.35 -14.88 -19.61
N ASP A 620 -7.17 -15.16 -20.16
CA ASP A 620 -6.73 -16.54 -20.37
C ASP A 620 -6.31 -17.20 -19.06
N HIS A 621 -7.32 -17.64 -18.33
CA HIS A 621 -7.18 -18.33 -17.06
C HIS A 621 -6.45 -19.68 -17.16
N ARG A 622 -6.33 -20.28 -18.35
CA ARG A 622 -5.53 -21.50 -18.54
C ARG A 622 -4.04 -21.18 -18.61
N ALA A 623 -3.66 -20.15 -19.36
CA ALA A 623 -2.28 -19.66 -19.36
C ALA A 623 -1.90 -19.06 -17.99
N ALA A 624 -2.81 -18.34 -17.34
CA ALA A 624 -2.61 -17.88 -15.96
C ALA A 624 -2.32 -19.07 -15.03
N TYR A 625 -3.17 -20.11 -15.04
CA TYR A 625 -2.96 -21.30 -14.23
C TYR A 625 -1.63 -22.02 -14.54
N ALA A 626 -1.28 -22.16 -15.82
CA ALA A 626 0.01 -22.73 -16.21
C ALA A 626 1.20 -21.93 -15.66
N SER A 627 1.10 -20.60 -15.65
CA SER A 627 2.11 -19.73 -15.03
C SER A 627 2.22 -19.95 -13.52
N MET A 628 1.09 -20.13 -12.82
CA MET A 628 1.05 -20.35 -11.38
C MET A 628 1.69 -21.70 -11.00
N VAL A 629 1.35 -22.77 -11.72
CA VAL A 629 1.97 -24.09 -11.53
C VAL A 629 3.47 -24.01 -11.80
N LYS A 630 3.90 -23.29 -12.84
CA LYS A 630 5.33 -23.06 -13.12
C LYS A 630 6.04 -22.32 -11.99
N ASN A 631 5.45 -21.23 -11.46
CA ASN A 631 5.98 -20.49 -10.31
C ASN A 631 6.25 -21.41 -9.11
N ALA A 632 5.32 -22.32 -8.84
CA ALA A 632 5.40 -23.21 -7.70
C ALA A 632 6.32 -24.42 -7.92
N THR A 633 6.44 -24.93 -9.15
CA THR A 633 7.04 -26.26 -9.41
C THR A 633 8.36 -26.25 -10.18
N VAL A 634 8.80 -25.09 -10.69
CA VAL A 634 9.99 -25.00 -11.55
C VAL A 634 11.03 -24.08 -10.92
N TYR A 635 12.25 -24.59 -10.75
CA TYR A 635 13.37 -23.78 -10.25
C TYR A 635 13.95 -22.87 -11.32
N SER A 636 14.11 -21.59 -10.96
CA SER A 636 14.82 -20.57 -11.74
C SER A 636 16.06 -20.08 -10.98
N ALA A 637 17.20 -20.04 -11.67
CA ALA A 637 18.41 -19.39 -11.15
C ALA A 637 18.34 -17.85 -11.24
N ASN A 638 17.42 -17.31 -12.05
CA ASN A 638 17.12 -15.89 -12.07
C ASN A 638 16.17 -15.56 -10.91
N GLY A 639 16.65 -14.83 -9.92
CA GLY A 639 15.90 -14.48 -8.71
C GLY A 639 14.65 -13.63 -8.96
N ALA A 640 14.48 -13.03 -10.14
CA ALA A 640 13.24 -12.29 -10.48
C ALA A 640 12.08 -13.21 -10.92
N ASN A 641 12.34 -14.49 -11.18
CA ASN A 641 11.38 -15.42 -11.76
C ASN A 641 10.98 -16.51 -10.76
N GLY A 642 9.68 -16.76 -10.63
CA GLY A 642 9.14 -17.82 -9.77
C GLY A 642 9.45 -17.63 -8.28
N ARG A 643 9.44 -18.73 -7.52
CA ARG A 643 9.69 -18.75 -6.07
C ARG A 643 11.17 -18.96 -5.75
N ILE A 644 11.72 -18.17 -4.84
CA ILE A 644 13.10 -18.35 -4.36
C ILE A 644 13.18 -19.56 -3.43
N GLY A 645 14.22 -20.38 -3.57
CA GLY A 645 14.45 -21.54 -2.70
C GLY A 645 13.62 -22.78 -3.06
N ASN A 646 12.79 -22.71 -4.11
CA ASN A 646 11.92 -23.82 -4.52
C ASN A 646 12.67 -25.07 -4.99
N GLN A 647 13.98 -24.95 -5.29
CA GLN A 647 14.81 -26.11 -5.56
C GLN A 647 14.89 -27.09 -4.38
N VAL A 648 14.61 -26.64 -3.15
CA VAL A 648 14.58 -27.46 -1.92
C VAL A 648 13.21 -27.38 -1.24
N SER A 649 12.55 -26.22 -1.24
CA SER A 649 11.33 -26.02 -0.44
C SER A 649 10.16 -26.87 -0.89
N LEU A 650 10.09 -27.25 -2.18
CA LEU A 650 9.10 -28.20 -2.68
C LEU A 650 9.13 -29.54 -1.96
N PHE A 651 10.32 -29.99 -1.55
CA PHE A 651 10.53 -31.30 -0.98
C PHE A 651 10.42 -31.28 0.55
N LYS A 652 11.04 -30.27 1.18
CA LYS A 652 11.00 -30.08 2.65
C LYS A 652 9.71 -29.43 3.16
N GLY A 653 9.00 -28.72 2.30
CA GLY A 653 7.80 -27.92 2.61
C GLY A 653 8.11 -26.60 3.33
N TYR A 654 9.34 -26.12 3.31
CA TYR A 654 9.70 -24.76 3.74
C TYR A 654 10.98 -24.34 3.04
N VAL A 655 11.16 -23.04 2.84
CA VAL A 655 12.43 -22.46 2.38
C VAL A 655 13.40 -22.47 3.57
N PRO A 656 14.57 -23.14 3.46
CA PRO A 656 15.52 -23.15 4.54
C PRO A 656 16.34 -21.85 4.65
N THR A 657 16.70 -21.45 5.86
CA THR A 657 17.46 -20.21 6.15
C THR A 657 18.88 -20.21 5.62
N ASP A 658 19.47 -21.39 5.43
CA ASP A 658 20.79 -21.61 4.83
C ASP A 658 20.74 -21.67 3.29
N VAL A 659 19.53 -21.66 2.71
CA VAL A 659 19.31 -21.63 1.26
C VAL A 659 18.99 -20.21 0.77
N ALA A 660 18.14 -19.47 1.50
CA ALA A 660 17.78 -18.10 1.17
C ALA A 660 17.50 -17.27 2.45
N GLY A 661 17.70 -15.96 2.37
CA GLY A 661 17.17 -15.02 3.37
C GLY A 661 15.65 -14.89 3.26
N GLU A 662 15.03 -14.25 4.25
CA GLU A 662 13.56 -14.03 4.30
C GLU A 662 12.76 -15.35 4.18
N SER A 663 13.38 -16.45 4.59
CA SER A 663 12.94 -17.80 4.27
C SER A 663 11.60 -18.17 4.91
N ALA A 664 11.30 -17.63 6.10
CA ALA A 664 10.01 -17.81 6.72
C ALA A 664 8.94 -17.02 5.97
N ALA A 665 9.21 -15.77 5.59
CA ALA A 665 8.26 -14.98 4.80
C ALA A 665 7.92 -15.67 3.47
N TRP A 666 8.93 -16.18 2.74
CA TRP A 666 8.71 -17.00 1.54
C TRP A 666 7.78 -18.18 1.80
N THR A 667 8.09 -19.00 2.80
CA THR A 667 7.30 -20.19 3.13
C THR A 667 5.84 -19.84 3.48
N LEU A 668 5.65 -18.76 4.24
CA LEU A 668 4.34 -18.33 4.72
C LEU A 668 3.47 -17.72 3.61
N GLU A 669 4.06 -16.92 2.73
CA GLU A 669 3.39 -16.41 1.53
C GLU A 669 3.08 -17.53 0.54
N ASP A 670 4.04 -18.43 0.28
CA ASP A 670 3.86 -19.57 -0.63
C ASP A 670 2.70 -20.47 -0.21
N ALA A 671 2.48 -20.66 1.10
CA ALA A 671 1.32 -21.41 1.60
C ALA A 671 -0.03 -20.75 1.25
N ASN A 672 -0.09 -19.41 1.22
CA ASN A 672 -1.27 -18.69 0.72
C ASN A 672 -1.40 -18.85 -0.80
N ASN A 673 -0.29 -18.71 -1.53
CA ASN A 673 -0.27 -18.86 -2.98
C ASN A 673 -0.70 -20.27 -3.43
N ASP A 674 -0.27 -21.32 -2.72
CA ASP A 674 -0.67 -22.70 -2.96
C ASP A 674 -2.18 -22.92 -2.71
N PHE A 675 -2.77 -22.19 -1.74
CA PHE A 675 -4.23 -22.16 -1.62
C PHE A 675 -4.88 -21.57 -2.88
N GLY A 676 -4.37 -20.45 -3.40
CA GLY A 676 -4.84 -19.88 -4.67
C GLY A 676 -4.75 -20.87 -5.85
N ILE A 677 -3.62 -21.55 -6.00
CA ILE A 677 -3.43 -22.58 -7.03
C ILE A 677 -4.43 -23.73 -6.85
N ALA A 678 -4.64 -24.19 -5.62
CA ALA A 678 -5.58 -25.26 -5.34
C ALA A 678 -7.02 -24.87 -5.72
N GLN A 679 -7.42 -23.64 -5.40
CA GLN A 679 -8.76 -23.12 -5.67
C GLN A 679 -9.02 -22.98 -7.17
N LEU A 680 -8.10 -22.36 -7.91
CA LEU A 680 -8.24 -22.23 -9.37
C LEU A 680 -8.13 -23.59 -10.07
N GLY A 681 -7.20 -24.44 -9.65
CA GLY A 681 -7.03 -25.78 -10.19
C GLY A 681 -8.30 -26.62 -10.05
N ALA A 682 -8.92 -26.62 -8.87
CA ALA A 682 -10.19 -27.29 -8.64
C ALA A 682 -11.31 -26.74 -9.54
N ALA A 683 -11.38 -25.41 -9.70
CA ALA A 683 -12.39 -24.76 -10.53
C ALA A 683 -12.20 -25.00 -12.04
N LEU A 684 -10.98 -25.33 -12.49
CA LEU A 684 -10.65 -25.66 -13.89
C LEU A 684 -10.65 -27.16 -14.19
N GLY A 685 -10.83 -28.01 -13.17
CA GLY A 685 -10.84 -29.47 -13.31
C GLY A 685 -9.46 -30.13 -13.20
N TYR A 686 -8.44 -29.43 -12.72
CA TYR A 686 -7.09 -29.98 -12.45
C TYR A 686 -7.02 -30.59 -11.05
N GLY A 687 -7.78 -31.67 -10.83
CA GLY A 687 -8.02 -32.25 -9.50
C GLY A 687 -6.77 -32.75 -8.77
N GLU A 688 -5.76 -33.25 -9.49
CA GLU A 688 -4.52 -33.75 -8.87
C GLU A 688 -3.66 -32.61 -8.34
N ASP A 689 -3.41 -31.61 -9.18
CA ASP A 689 -2.70 -30.39 -8.77
C ASP A 689 -3.46 -29.71 -7.62
N ALA A 690 -4.79 -29.61 -7.72
CA ALA A 690 -5.59 -29.03 -6.65
C ALA A 690 -5.43 -29.75 -5.31
N ALA A 691 -5.40 -31.08 -5.32
CA ALA A 691 -5.18 -31.88 -4.10
C ALA A 691 -3.75 -31.72 -3.56
N TYR A 692 -2.75 -31.60 -4.43
CA TYR A 692 -1.36 -31.39 -4.05
C TYR A 692 -1.15 -30.00 -3.42
N PHE A 693 -1.57 -28.94 -4.10
CA PHE A 693 -1.41 -27.58 -3.60
C PHE A 693 -2.29 -27.30 -2.38
N ARG A 694 -3.45 -27.96 -2.23
CA ARG A 694 -4.22 -27.92 -0.98
C ARG A 694 -3.41 -28.47 0.21
N ASN A 695 -2.61 -29.51 0.00
CA ASN A 695 -1.72 -30.04 1.03
C ASN A 695 -0.56 -29.07 1.31
N LYS A 696 0.05 -28.49 0.27
CA LYS A 696 1.13 -27.50 0.42
C LYS A 696 0.68 -26.21 1.10
N ALA A 697 -0.58 -25.81 0.94
CA ALA A 697 -1.16 -24.68 1.66
C ALA A 697 -1.13 -24.83 3.20
N LEU A 698 -0.88 -26.04 3.73
CA LEU A 698 -0.72 -26.33 5.16
C LEU A 698 0.74 -26.27 5.65
N ASP A 699 1.71 -26.07 4.76
CA ASP A 699 3.14 -26.13 5.08
C ASP A 699 3.60 -25.01 6.02
N TYR A 700 2.84 -23.92 6.14
CA TYR A 700 3.07 -22.84 7.13
C TYR A 700 3.24 -23.39 8.55
N ALA A 701 2.53 -24.47 8.90
CA ALA A 701 2.56 -25.07 10.22
C ALA A 701 3.95 -25.63 10.60
N GLN A 702 4.82 -25.91 9.62
CA GLN A 702 6.18 -26.38 9.88
C GLN A 702 7.04 -25.35 10.59
N LEU A 703 6.80 -24.07 10.32
CA LEU A 703 7.56 -22.98 10.89
C LEU A 703 7.05 -22.56 12.27
N PHE A 704 5.90 -23.08 12.71
CA PHE A 704 5.41 -22.82 14.06
C PHE A 704 6.24 -23.56 15.10
N SER A 705 6.84 -22.82 16.02
CA SER A 705 7.56 -23.35 17.18
C SER A 705 6.68 -23.24 18.43
N PRO A 706 6.12 -24.36 18.94
CA PRO A 706 5.25 -24.32 20.11
C PRO A 706 5.95 -23.88 21.39
N SER A 707 7.27 -24.12 21.51
CA SER A 707 8.03 -23.80 22.72
C SER A 707 8.19 -22.29 22.94
N VAL A 708 8.28 -21.51 21.86
CA VAL A 708 8.32 -20.04 21.94
C VAL A 708 7.00 -19.36 21.56
N GLY A 709 6.07 -20.08 20.92
CA GLY A 709 4.76 -19.56 20.50
C GLY A 709 4.80 -18.62 19.29
N PHE A 710 5.75 -18.83 18.37
CA PHE A 710 5.95 -18.01 17.17
C PHE A 710 6.36 -18.85 15.96
N PHE A 711 6.19 -18.26 14.77
CA PHE A 711 6.81 -18.75 13.54
C PHE A 711 8.30 -18.41 13.55
N ARG A 712 9.15 -19.32 13.06
CA ARG A 712 10.61 -19.21 13.03
C ARG A 712 11.18 -19.93 11.81
N GLY A 713 12.28 -19.43 11.27
CA GLY A 713 12.99 -20.07 10.18
C GLY A 713 13.69 -21.36 10.61
N ARG A 714 13.82 -22.29 9.67
CA ARG A 714 14.51 -23.57 9.84
C ARG A 714 15.62 -23.71 8.81
N GLN A 715 16.68 -24.42 9.18
CA GLN A 715 17.76 -24.82 8.27
C GLN A 715 17.42 -26.09 7.51
N SER A 716 18.19 -26.43 6.47
CA SER A 716 18.00 -27.64 5.66
C SER A 716 18.08 -28.94 6.48
N SER A 717 18.77 -28.89 7.62
CA SER A 717 18.88 -29.97 8.62
C SER A 717 17.59 -30.20 9.43
N GLY A 718 16.61 -29.28 9.36
CA GLY A 718 15.41 -29.27 10.18
C GLY A 718 15.54 -28.50 11.49
N ALA A 719 16.75 -28.09 11.88
CA ALA A 719 16.99 -27.29 13.08
C ALA A 719 16.42 -25.87 12.94
N TRP A 720 15.94 -25.30 14.05
CA TRP A 720 15.58 -23.87 14.10
C TRP A 720 16.82 -22.99 13.89
N ARG A 721 16.64 -21.82 13.26
CA ARG A 721 17.75 -20.87 13.03
C ARG A 721 18.38 -20.39 14.32
N THR A 722 17.56 -20.15 15.35
CA THR A 722 17.98 -19.73 16.69
C THR A 722 17.58 -20.78 17.73
N GLY A 723 18.28 -20.84 18.86
CA GLY A 723 17.83 -21.63 20.02
C GLY A 723 16.65 -20.95 20.72
N ASP A 724 15.92 -21.66 21.58
CA ASP A 724 14.75 -21.07 22.28
C ASP A 724 15.14 -19.93 23.22
N ALA A 725 16.30 -20.02 23.87
CA ALA A 725 16.81 -18.97 24.77
C ALA A 725 17.29 -17.71 24.03
N ASP A 726 17.64 -17.84 22.75
CA ASP A 726 18.16 -16.75 21.91
C ASP A 726 17.09 -16.20 20.95
N PHE A 727 15.84 -16.67 21.09
CA PHE A 727 14.75 -16.19 20.25
C PHE A 727 14.29 -14.81 20.70
N GLU A 728 14.32 -13.86 19.76
CA GLU A 728 13.93 -12.48 19.99
C GLU A 728 12.77 -12.09 19.05
N PRO A 729 11.53 -11.96 19.55
CA PRO A 729 10.38 -11.68 18.72
C PRO A 729 10.34 -10.25 18.14
N HIS A 730 11.19 -9.34 18.62
CA HIS A 730 11.35 -7.98 18.08
C HIS A 730 12.45 -7.88 17.02
N LEU A 731 13.12 -8.99 16.67
CA LEU A 731 14.18 -9.02 15.66
C LEU A 731 13.57 -8.95 14.25
N TRP A 732 13.74 -7.82 13.58
CA TRP A 732 13.28 -7.63 12.21
C TRP A 732 14.23 -8.26 11.19
N GLY A 733 13.68 -8.69 10.06
CA GLY A 733 14.45 -9.23 8.95
C GLY A 733 14.89 -10.67 9.19
N CYS A 734 16.05 -11.02 8.63
CA CYS A 734 16.66 -12.35 8.69
C CYS A 734 15.81 -13.42 7.97
N GLU A 735 14.83 -13.99 8.65
CA GLU A 735 13.91 -14.97 8.09
C GLU A 735 12.55 -14.36 7.72
N PHE A 736 12.29 -13.12 8.12
CA PHE A 736 11.10 -12.36 7.76
C PHE A 736 11.45 -11.22 6.80
N THR A 737 10.52 -10.83 5.95
CA THR A 737 10.59 -9.60 5.15
C THR A 737 9.79 -8.50 5.83
N GLU A 738 10.36 -7.31 5.90
CA GLU A 738 9.78 -6.06 6.44
C GLU A 738 9.04 -6.22 7.76
N GLY A 739 9.57 -7.07 8.62
CA GLY A 739 8.93 -7.34 9.89
C GLY A 739 9.70 -8.30 10.78
N ALA A 740 9.08 -8.57 11.92
CA ALA A 740 9.56 -9.45 12.96
C ALA A 740 8.56 -10.61 13.16
N PRO A 741 8.89 -11.63 13.97
CA PRO A 741 7.94 -12.69 14.33
C PRO A 741 6.56 -12.22 14.78
N TRP A 742 6.45 -11.03 15.38
CA TRP A 742 5.16 -10.42 15.75
C TRP A 742 4.26 -10.13 14.55
N HIS A 743 4.80 -9.65 13.43
CA HIS A 743 4.00 -9.27 12.26
C HIS A 743 3.48 -10.48 11.49
N TYR A 744 4.20 -11.60 11.60
CA TYR A 744 3.81 -12.91 11.08
C TYR A 744 3.14 -13.78 12.15
N ALA A 745 2.47 -13.20 13.16
CA ALA A 745 1.78 -13.98 14.20
C ALA A 745 0.56 -14.76 13.68
N THR A 746 -0.06 -14.32 12.58
CA THR A 746 -1.23 -15.00 11.98
C THR A 746 -1.13 -15.13 10.46
N PRO A 747 -0.06 -15.73 9.93
CA PRO A 747 0.31 -15.59 8.51
C PRO A 747 -0.53 -16.46 7.56
N ALA A 748 -1.42 -17.31 8.09
CA ALA A 748 -2.18 -18.27 7.30
C ALA A 748 -3.71 -18.02 7.36
N PRO A 749 -4.22 -16.93 6.77
CA PRO A 749 -5.66 -16.66 6.70
C PRO A 749 -6.43 -17.67 5.84
N GLN A 750 -5.76 -18.45 4.99
CA GLN A 750 -6.37 -19.60 4.29
C GLN A 750 -6.78 -20.74 5.24
N ASP A 751 -6.13 -20.85 6.41
CA ASP A 751 -6.39 -21.91 7.39
C ASP A 751 -6.55 -21.40 8.84
N PRO A 752 -7.57 -20.58 9.11
CA PRO A 752 -7.82 -19.98 10.42
C PRO A 752 -8.05 -20.99 11.55
N GLN A 753 -8.71 -22.12 11.29
CA GLN A 753 -8.91 -23.18 12.28
C GLN A 753 -7.58 -23.87 12.58
N GLY A 754 -6.75 -24.11 11.56
CA GLY A 754 -5.38 -24.61 11.76
C GLY A 754 -4.53 -23.65 12.59
N MET A 755 -4.59 -22.35 12.29
CA MET A 755 -3.98 -21.29 13.10
C MET A 755 -4.46 -21.31 14.55
N ALA A 756 -5.78 -21.44 14.76
CA ALA A 756 -6.34 -21.57 16.10
C ALA A 756 -5.78 -22.80 16.83
N ASN A 757 -5.70 -23.94 16.16
CA ASN A 757 -5.22 -25.18 16.77
C ASN A 757 -3.74 -25.09 17.17
N LEU A 758 -2.89 -24.38 16.42
CA LEU A 758 -1.48 -24.12 16.79
C LEU A 758 -1.37 -23.32 18.11
N TYR A 759 -2.31 -22.43 18.37
CA TYR A 759 -2.36 -21.63 19.60
C TYR A 759 -3.20 -22.25 20.73
N GLY A 760 -3.63 -23.51 20.60
CA GLY A 760 -4.44 -24.19 21.63
C GLY A 760 -5.94 -23.89 21.55
N GLY A 761 -6.43 -23.47 20.39
CA GLY A 761 -7.83 -23.21 20.07
C GLY A 761 -8.15 -21.73 19.87
N ARG A 762 -9.43 -21.44 19.62
CA ARG A 762 -9.93 -20.09 19.29
C ARG A 762 -9.56 -19.04 20.34
N ALA A 763 -9.68 -19.38 21.62
CA ALA A 763 -9.30 -18.48 22.71
C ALA A 763 -7.79 -18.17 22.70
N GLY A 764 -6.96 -19.16 22.37
CA GLY A 764 -5.51 -18.97 22.25
C GLY A 764 -5.12 -18.10 21.07
N LEU A 765 -5.79 -18.24 19.92
CA LEU A 765 -5.63 -17.33 18.78
C LEU A 765 -5.99 -15.90 19.17
N ALA A 766 -7.14 -15.69 19.81
CA ALA A 766 -7.55 -14.36 20.28
C ALA A 766 -6.53 -13.76 21.25
N ALA A 767 -6.03 -14.56 22.21
CA ALA A 767 -5.00 -14.12 23.16
C ALA A 767 -3.67 -13.80 22.49
N LYS A 768 -3.28 -14.53 21.43
CA LYS A 768 -2.08 -14.20 20.65
C LYS A 768 -2.23 -12.86 19.94
N ILE A 769 -3.38 -12.60 19.33
CA ILE A 769 -3.61 -11.30 18.66
C ILE A 769 -3.65 -10.17 19.70
N ASP A 770 -4.27 -10.39 20.87
CA ASP A 770 -4.24 -9.42 21.98
C ASP A 770 -2.80 -9.10 22.42
N SER A 771 -1.92 -10.10 22.48
CA SER A 771 -0.54 -9.90 22.91
C SER A 771 0.28 -9.09 21.93
N VAL A 772 -0.07 -9.05 20.65
CA VAL A 772 0.57 -8.15 19.67
C VAL A 772 0.32 -6.68 20.05
N PHE A 773 -0.92 -6.33 20.42
CA PHE A 773 -1.25 -4.97 20.87
C PHE A 773 -0.71 -4.63 22.26
N ALA A 774 -0.52 -5.64 23.11
CA ALA A 774 -0.01 -5.46 24.47
C ALA A 774 1.53 -5.46 24.55
N ALA A 775 2.21 -6.01 23.54
CA ALA A 775 3.66 -6.07 23.50
C ALA A 775 4.28 -4.66 23.45
N PRO A 776 5.48 -4.47 24.04
CA PRO A 776 6.24 -3.24 23.86
C PRO A 776 6.44 -2.96 22.37
N ARG A 777 6.39 -1.69 21.98
CA ARG A 777 6.56 -1.25 20.59
C ARG A 777 8.02 -1.24 20.11
N ASP A 778 8.95 -1.64 20.96
CA ASP A 778 10.39 -1.66 20.66
C ASP A 778 10.69 -2.58 19.47
N TYR A 779 11.76 -2.27 18.74
CA TYR A 779 12.21 -3.04 17.60
C TYR A 779 13.72 -3.25 17.65
N LEU A 780 14.17 -4.32 17.01
CA LEU A 780 15.59 -4.59 16.81
C LEU A 780 15.87 -4.68 15.31
N PRO A 781 16.84 -3.90 14.78
CA PRO A 781 17.19 -3.88 13.36
C PRO A 781 17.52 -5.23 12.72
N GLY A 782 17.89 -6.21 13.54
CA GLY A 782 18.22 -7.56 13.12
C GLY A 782 19.19 -7.60 11.93
N CYS A 783 18.77 -8.24 10.84
CA CYS A 783 19.63 -8.45 9.68
C CYS A 783 19.67 -7.29 8.68
N TYR A 784 18.98 -6.18 8.94
CA TYR A 784 19.02 -4.99 8.05
C TYR A 784 20.28 -4.13 8.24
N GLY A 785 21.07 -4.36 9.31
CA GLY A 785 22.29 -3.59 9.59
C GLY A 785 22.06 -2.15 10.07
N GLY A 786 20.81 -1.70 10.17
CA GLY A 786 20.40 -0.39 10.65
C GLY A 786 18.88 -0.24 10.73
N VAL A 787 18.40 0.86 11.32
CA VAL A 787 16.96 1.14 11.46
C VAL A 787 16.38 1.60 10.12
N ILE A 788 15.48 0.80 9.55
CA ILE A 788 14.69 1.14 8.36
C ILE A 788 13.45 1.98 8.74
N HIS A 789 12.75 2.56 7.76
CA HIS A 789 11.68 3.52 8.04
C HIS A 789 10.44 2.86 8.66
N GLU A 790 10.11 1.65 8.23
CA GLU A 790 8.99 0.82 8.65
C GLU A 790 9.03 0.52 10.15
N MET A 791 10.24 0.37 10.72
CA MET A 791 10.43 0.21 12.17
C MET A 791 10.03 1.47 12.94
N ARG A 792 10.40 2.65 12.44
CA ARG A 792 10.08 3.95 13.06
C ARG A 792 8.58 4.22 12.97
N GLU A 793 7.99 3.94 11.82
CA GLU A 793 6.56 4.10 11.55
C GLU A 793 5.73 3.18 12.45
N ALA A 794 6.10 1.90 12.54
CA ALA A 794 5.44 0.93 13.43
C ALA A 794 5.51 1.37 14.90
N TYR A 795 6.64 1.91 15.34
CA TYR A 795 6.82 2.46 16.69
C TYR A 795 5.92 3.68 16.93
N ASP A 796 5.81 4.58 15.96
CA ASP A 796 5.01 5.80 16.05
C ASP A 796 3.51 5.56 15.91
N ALA A 797 3.10 4.44 15.30
CA ALA A 797 1.71 3.96 15.25
C ALA A 797 1.07 3.93 16.63
N ASN A 798 1.89 3.59 17.65
CA ASN A 798 1.50 3.42 19.04
C ASN A 798 0.41 2.35 19.23
N LEU A 799 0.57 1.20 18.56
CA LEU A 799 -0.37 0.06 18.59
C LEU A 799 0.31 -1.23 19.07
N GLY A 800 1.28 -1.12 19.99
CA GLY A 800 2.14 -2.25 20.38
C GLY A 800 3.00 -2.70 19.20
N GLN A 801 2.95 -3.98 18.87
CA GLN A 801 3.60 -4.57 17.68
C GLN A 801 2.65 -4.68 16.48
N TYR A 802 1.47 -4.05 16.50
CA TYR A 802 0.61 -3.98 15.32
C TYR A 802 1.11 -2.91 14.35
N ALA A 803 2.05 -3.27 13.49
CA ALA A 803 2.66 -2.42 12.47
C ALA A 803 1.73 -2.20 11.26
N HIS A 804 0.64 -1.44 11.45
CA HIS A 804 -0.31 -1.13 10.36
C HIS A 804 0.34 -0.44 9.15
N SER A 805 1.49 0.19 9.34
CA SER A 805 2.29 0.84 8.30
C SER A 805 2.86 -0.12 7.25
N ASN A 806 2.71 -1.45 7.40
CA ASN A 806 3.27 -2.43 6.48
C ASN A 806 2.37 -3.69 6.33
N GLU A 807 2.47 -4.37 5.20
CA GLU A 807 1.56 -5.34 4.59
C GLU A 807 1.33 -6.65 5.36
N PRO A 808 2.35 -7.35 5.92
CA PRO A 808 2.21 -8.70 6.46
C PRO A 808 1.12 -8.88 7.51
N ILE A 809 0.76 -7.79 8.19
CA ILE A 809 -0.12 -7.81 9.34
C ILE A 809 -1.51 -7.22 9.05
N HIS A 810 -1.76 -6.66 7.87
CA HIS A 810 -3.01 -5.97 7.51
C HIS A 810 -4.27 -6.83 7.74
N HIS A 811 -4.19 -8.16 7.55
CA HIS A 811 -5.32 -9.08 7.79
C HIS A 811 -5.45 -9.53 9.26
N MET A 812 -4.43 -9.34 10.10
CA MET A 812 -4.37 -9.95 11.46
C MET A 812 -5.57 -9.54 12.32
N ILE A 813 -6.01 -8.28 12.30
CA ILE A 813 -7.14 -7.85 13.13
C ILE A 813 -8.47 -8.46 12.68
N TRP A 814 -8.55 -8.93 11.44
CA TRP A 814 -9.69 -9.69 10.92
C TRP A 814 -9.64 -11.15 11.36
N MET A 815 -8.50 -11.63 11.87
CA MET A 815 -8.37 -12.98 12.45
C MET A 815 -9.15 -13.17 13.75
N TYR A 816 -9.56 -12.09 14.43
CA TYR A 816 -10.50 -12.18 15.56
C TYR A 816 -11.89 -12.70 15.17
N ASN A 817 -12.35 -12.46 13.93
CA ASN A 817 -13.59 -13.06 13.42
C ASN A 817 -13.50 -14.59 13.47
N TYR A 818 -12.37 -15.13 13.04
CA TYR A 818 -12.12 -16.57 13.05
C TYR A 818 -11.89 -17.13 14.46
N ALA A 819 -11.42 -16.31 15.38
CA ALA A 819 -11.35 -16.65 16.80
C ALA A 819 -12.73 -16.59 17.50
N GLY A 820 -13.80 -16.17 16.81
CA GLY A 820 -15.16 -16.07 17.36
C GLY A 820 -15.38 -14.88 18.28
N VAL A 821 -14.57 -13.83 18.17
CA VAL A 821 -14.67 -12.58 18.95
C VAL A 821 -14.70 -11.34 18.04
N PRO A 822 -15.67 -11.26 17.10
CA PRO A 822 -15.71 -10.20 16.08
C PRO A 822 -15.83 -8.78 16.66
N SER A 823 -16.31 -8.62 17.90
CA SER A 823 -16.30 -7.33 18.58
C SER A 823 -14.88 -6.73 18.72
N ARG A 824 -13.83 -7.57 18.79
CA ARG A 824 -12.44 -7.10 18.80
C ARG A 824 -11.99 -6.62 17.43
N THR A 825 -12.40 -7.26 16.34
CA THR A 825 -12.19 -6.74 14.98
C THR A 825 -12.84 -5.37 14.84
N GLN A 826 -14.09 -5.21 15.28
CA GLN A 826 -14.82 -3.94 15.20
C GLN A 826 -14.08 -2.79 15.90
N ASP A 827 -13.56 -3.03 17.11
CA ASP A 827 -12.80 -2.03 17.86
C ASP A 827 -11.43 -1.71 17.23
N ARG A 828 -10.67 -2.75 16.82
CA ARG A 828 -9.34 -2.54 16.22
C ARG A 828 -9.41 -1.87 14.86
N VAL A 829 -10.33 -2.30 14.00
CA VAL A 829 -10.56 -1.66 12.68
C VAL A 829 -10.96 -0.21 12.87
N ARG A 830 -11.91 0.09 13.78
CA ARG A 830 -12.30 1.47 14.11
C ARG A 830 -11.09 2.30 14.52
N THR A 831 -10.30 1.80 15.46
CA THR A 831 -9.11 2.48 15.98
C THR A 831 -8.15 2.84 14.84
N VAL A 832 -7.83 1.88 13.98
CA VAL A 832 -6.90 2.10 12.86
C VAL A 832 -7.46 3.14 11.88
N LEU A 833 -8.72 2.99 11.44
CA LEU A 833 -9.35 3.92 10.50
C LEU A 833 -9.38 5.36 10.99
N THR A 834 -9.57 5.58 12.30
CA THR A 834 -9.71 6.93 12.88
C THR A 834 -8.41 7.55 13.35
N THR A 835 -7.33 6.77 13.47
CA THR A 835 -6.05 7.26 14.03
C THR A 835 -4.87 7.19 13.07
N GLN A 836 -4.91 6.36 12.03
CA GLN A 836 -3.78 6.09 11.13
C GLN A 836 -3.96 6.66 9.72
N TYR A 837 -5.08 7.34 9.47
CA TYR A 837 -5.41 7.95 8.17
C TYR A 837 -6.00 9.35 8.37
N GLY A 838 -5.54 10.29 7.57
CA GLY A 838 -5.97 11.68 7.60
C GLY A 838 -6.02 12.31 6.20
N PRO A 839 -6.56 13.54 6.10
CA PRO A 839 -6.85 14.17 4.81
C PRO A 839 -5.64 14.91 4.19
N GLY A 840 -4.59 15.17 4.97
CA GLY A 840 -3.50 16.08 4.60
C GLY A 840 -2.21 15.41 4.12
N PRO A 841 -1.24 16.19 3.60
CA PRO A 841 0.02 15.70 3.05
C PRO A 841 0.89 14.93 4.06
N GLY A 842 1.04 15.45 5.27
CA GLY A 842 1.76 14.77 6.36
C GLY A 842 0.88 13.93 7.29
N GLY A 843 -0.42 13.77 7.01
CA GLY A 843 -1.31 12.95 7.82
C GLY A 843 -1.97 11.83 7.01
N GLY A 844 -1.56 11.65 5.76
CA GLY A 844 -2.28 10.82 4.78
C GLY A 844 -2.29 9.35 5.15
N TYR A 845 -1.10 8.85 5.44
CA TYR A 845 -0.78 7.49 5.82
C TYR A 845 0.29 7.51 6.91
N LEU A 846 0.46 6.39 7.62
CA LEU A 846 1.55 6.19 8.58
C LEU A 846 2.79 5.56 7.95
N GLY A 847 2.62 4.74 6.91
CA GLY A 847 3.71 4.11 6.16
C GLY A 847 3.47 4.27 4.67
N ASP A 848 4.13 3.45 3.86
CA ASP A 848 3.98 3.46 2.41
C ASP A 848 2.55 3.15 1.96
N GLU A 849 2.13 3.74 0.84
CA GLU A 849 0.78 3.55 0.28
C GLU A 849 0.66 2.26 -0.55
N ASP A 850 1.79 1.85 -1.14
CA ASP A 850 2.02 0.62 -1.91
C ASP A 850 0.98 0.30 -2.96
N ASN A 851 0.95 1.17 -3.97
CA ASN A 851 0.23 0.97 -5.23
C ASN A 851 -1.27 0.71 -5.05
N GLY A 852 -1.88 1.30 -4.03
CA GLY A 852 -3.29 1.10 -3.73
C GLY A 852 -3.59 0.11 -2.61
N GLN A 853 -2.61 -0.64 -2.10
CA GLN A 853 -2.83 -1.67 -1.09
C GLN A 853 -3.38 -1.08 0.22
N MET A 854 -2.67 -0.11 0.82
CA MET A 854 -3.10 0.51 2.07
C MET A 854 -4.41 1.30 1.89
N SER A 855 -4.58 1.91 0.71
CA SER A 855 -5.81 2.62 0.37
C SER A 855 -7.02 1.69 0.20
N ALA A 856 -6.86 0.53 -0.45
CA ALA A 856 -7.93 -0.46 -0.60
C ALA A 856 -8.31 -1.08 0.75
N TRP A 857 -7.34 -1.28 1.65
CA TRP A 857 -7.61 -1.67 3.03
C TRP A 857 -8.52 -0.66 3.74
N TYR A 858 -8.24 0.63 3.59
CA TYR A 858 -9.07 1.70 4.17
C TYR A 858 -10.50 1.68 3.62
N VAL A 859 -10.66 1.52 2.30
CA VAL A 859 -11.97 1.46 1.64
C VAL A 859 -12.80 0.29 2.19
N PHE A 860 -12.23 -0.92 2.23
CA PHE A 860 -12.89 -2.11 2.78
C PHE A 860 -13.24 -1.93 4.27
N GLY A 861 -12.28 -1.49 5.08
CA GLY A 861 -12.50 -1.22 6.51
C GLY A 861 -13.64 -0.22 6.75
N THR A 862 -13.70 0.85 5.95
CA THR A 862 -14.74 1.88 6.02
C THR A 862 -16.13 1.33 5.67
N LEU A 863 -16.21 0.43 4.69
CA LEU A 863 -17.45 -0.27 4.31
C LEU A 863 -17.86 -1.33 5.34
N GLY A 864 -16.93 -1.76 6.21
CA GLY A 864 -17.20 -2.68 7.30
C GLY A 864 -17.01 -4.15 6.93
N PHE A 865 -16.25 -4.47 5.88
CA PHE A 865 -15.87 -5.85 5.55
C PHE A 865 -14.54 -5.90 4.79
N TYR A 866 -13.81 -7.01 4.86
CA TYR A 866 -12.46 -7.14 4.28
C TYR A 866 -12.19 -8.53 3.68
N PRO A 867 -11.48 -8.64 2.54
CA PRO A 867 -11.11 -9.91 1.90
C PRO A 867 -9.94 -10.60 2.60
N ALA A 868 -10.06 -10.92 3.90
CA ALA A 868 -8.96 -11.48 4.70
C ALA A 868 -8.35 -12.76 4.10
N ARG A 869 -9.17 -13.57 3.42
CA ARG A 869 -8.78 -14.85 2.83
C ARG A 869 -8.79 -14.79 1.31
N MET A 870 -7.72 -14.25 0.75
CA MET A 870 -7.50 -14.10 -0.70
C MET A 870 -7.61 -15.45 -1.42
N GLY A 871 -8.16 -15.46 -2.65
CA GLY A 871 -8.38 -16.71 -3.41
C GLY A 871 -9.66 -17.46 -3.00
N SER A 872 -10.48 -16.86 -2.14
CA SER A 872 -11.77 -17.36 -1.70
C SER A 872 -12.89 -16.38 -2.05
N THR A 873 -14.14 -16.81 -1.90
CA THR A 873 -15.30 -15.96 -2.19
C THR A 873 -15.74 -15.10 -1.00
N ASP A 874 -15.15 -15.23 0.18
CA ASP A 874 -15.64 -14.59 1.40
C ASP A 874 -14.94 -13.28 1.77
N TYR A 875 -15.68 -12.43 2.49
CA TYR A 875 -15.25 -11.18 3.07
C TYR A 875 -15.65 -11.15 4.55
N THR A 876 -14.69 -11.04 5.47
CA THR A 876 -14.97 -10.96 6.90
C THR A 876 -15.62 -9.64 7.27
N ILE A 877 -16.69 -9.67 8.07
CA ILE A 877 -17.45 -8.48 8.50
C ILE A 877 -16.82 -7.86 9.74
N GLY A 878 -16.56 -6.55 9.70
CA GLY A 878 -16.16 -5.72 10.83
C GLY A 878 -17.34 -4.88 11.30
N ALA A 879 -17.18 -3.55 11.25
CA ALA A 879 -18.25 -2.58 11.44
C ALA A 879 -18.05 -1.41 10.47
N PRO A 880 -19.11 -0.90 9.81
CA PRO A 880 -18.99 0.24 8.92
C PRO A 880 -18.59 1.51 9.68
N LEU A 881 -17.87 2.43 9.02
CA LEU A 881 -17.46 3.71 9.61
C LEU A 881 -18.57 4.77 9.56
N HIS A 882 -19.44 4.68 8.55
CA HIS A 882 -20.44 5.70 8.22
C HIS A 882 -21.88 5.18 8.33
N PRO A 883 -22.87 6.07 8.58
CA PRO A 883 -24.27 5.69 8.70
C PRO A 883 -24.84 4.99 7.47
N ARG A 884 -24.33 5.32 6.27
CA ARG A 884 -24.71 4.64 5.04
C ARG A 884 -23.57 4.65 4.04
N ALA A 885 -23.44 3.53 3.32
CA ALA A 885 -22.65 3.43 2.12
C ALA A 885 -23.43 2.68 1.04
N THR A 886 -23.16 2.97 -0.22
CA THR A 886 -23.82 2.35 -1.37
C THR A 886 -22.78 1.96 -2.41
N ILE A 887 -22.70 0.68 -2.74
CA ILE A 887 -21.83 0.14 -3.79
C ILE A 887 -22.67 -0.10 -5.04
N THR A 888 -22.31 0.55 -6.14
CA THR A 888 -22.88 0.32 -7.47
C THR A 888 -21.98 -0.67 -8.20
N LEU A 889 -22.51 -1.85 -8.48
CA LEU A 889 -21.78 -2.96 -9.09
C LEU A 889 -21.87 -2.88 -10.61
N GLU A 890 -20.84 -3.37 -11.31
CA GLU A 890 -20.79 -3.35 -12.78
C GLU A 890 -21.95 -4.15 -13.42
N ASN A 891 -22.53 -5.11 -12.70
CA ASN A 891 -23.73 -5.84 -13.15
C ASN A 891 -25.04 -5.02 -13.09
N GLY A 892 -24.97 -3.73 -12.76
CA GLY A 892 -26.10 -2.80 -12.68
C GLY A 892 -26.89 -2.86 -11.37
N ARG A 893 -26.50 -3.74 -10.42
CA ARG A 893 -27.13 -3.82 -9.11
C ARG A 893 -26.45 -2.88 -8.11
N THR A 894 -27.15 -2.66 -7.01
CA THR A 894 -26.67 -1.85 -5.90
C THR A 894 -26.69 -2.66 -4.62
N PHE A 895 -25.61 -2.58 -3.85
CA PHE A 895 -25.50 -3.14 -2.50
C PHE A 895 -25.38 -2.00 -1.50
N ALA A 896 -26.40 -1.81 -0.67
CA ALA A 896 -26.47 -0.79 0.36
C ALA A 896 -26.00 -1.34 1.71
N ILE A 897 -25.23 -0.55 2.43
CA ILE A 897 -24.76 -0.80 3.79
C ILE A 897 -25.39 0.27 4.67
N SER A 898 -26.21 -0.14 5.63
CA SER A 898 -26.99 0.77 6.48
C SER A 898 -26.63 0.55 7.94
N ALA A 899 -26.18 1.58 8.62
CA ALA A 899 -25.82 1.57 10.04
C ALA A 899 -26.20 2.91 10.71
N PRO A 900 -27.48 3.32 10.70
CA PRO A 900 -27.90 4.66 11.09
C PRO A 900 -27.51 5.05 12.52
N GLY A 901 -27.36 4.06 13.40
CA GLY A 901 -26.94 4.26 14.78
C GLY A 901 -25.43 4.31 15.00
N VAL A 902 -24.60 4.17 13.96
CA VAL A 902 -23.13 4.15 14.10
C VAL A 902 -22.60 5.50 14.56
N SER A 903 -21.70 5.46 15.53
CA SER A 903 -20.96 6.61 16.03
C SER A 903 -19.69 6.13 16.71
N ASP A 904 -18.84 7.04 17.19
CA ASP A 904 -17.63 6.65 17.90
C ASP A 904 -17.94 6.02 19.28
N THR A 905 -19.14 6.29 19.81
CA THR A 905 -19.72 5.55 20.95
C THR A 905 -20.31 4.21 20.49
N ASN A 906 -21.19 4.23 19.49
CA ASN A 906 -21.88 3.04 18.99
C ASN A 906 -21.06 2.33 17.92
N ARG A 907 -19.94 1.72 18.33
CA ARG A 907 -18.99 1.06 17.43
C ARG A 907 -19.19 -0.46 17.28
N TYR A 908 -20.03 -1.07 18.10
CA TYR A 908 -20.20 -2.54 18.13
C TYR A 908 -21.50 -2.99 17.46
N VAL A 909 -21.39 -4.03 16.63
CA VAL A 909 -22.54 -4.66 15.97
C VAL A 909 -23.34 -5.46 17.00
N GLN A 910 -24.64 -5.19 17.08
CA GLN A 910 -25.59 -5.88 17.95
C GLN A 910 -26.37 -6.96 17.19
N SER A 911 -26.70 -6.68 15.93
CA SER A 911 -27.29 -7.65 15.00
C SER A 911 -27.12 -7.16 13.57
N VAL A 912 -27.23 -8.07 12.62
CA VAL A 912 -27.19 -7.78 11.19
C VAL A 912 -28.39 -8.42 10.50
N THR A 913 -28.95 -7.74 9.51
CA THR A 913 -29.86 -8.34 8.54
C THR A 913 -29.31 -8.20 7.13
N LEU A 914 -29.50 -9.23 6.31
CA LEU A 914 -29.25 -9.19 4.87
C LEU A 914 -30.60 -9.29 4.18
N ASN A 915 -30.99 -8.23 3.46
CA ASN A 915 -32.29 -8.12 2.78
C ASN A 915 -33.49 -8.34 3.73
N GLY A 916 -33.39 -7.82 4.95
CA GLY A 916 -34.41 -7.93 6.00
C GLY A 916 -34.45 -9.29 6.72
N VAL A 917 -33.58 -10.24 6.35
CA VAL A 917 -33.46 -11.54 7.00
C VAL A 917 -32.31 -11.51 8.00
N ALA A 918 -32.54 -12.01 9.22
CA ALA A 918 -31.51 -12.10 10.25
C ALA A 918 -30.27 -12.84 9.74
N TYR A 919 -29.09 -12.24 9.94
CA TYR A 919 -27.82 -12.71 9.43
C TYR A 919 -26.81 -12.81 10.57
N SER A 920 -26.43 -14.04 10.95
CA SER A 920 -25.54 -14.29 12.09
C SER A 920 -24.08 -14.50 11.69
N LYS A 921 -23.80 -14.86 10.44
CA LYS A 921 -22.44 -15.11 9.95
C LYS A 921 -21.61 -13.84 10.03
N ASN A 922 -20.36 -13.95 10.49
CA ASN A 922 -19.43 -12.83 10.56
C ASN A 922 -18.61 -12.63 9.27
N TYR A 923 -19.12 -13.12 8.15
CA TYR A 923 -18.58 -12.95 6.81
C TYR A 923 -19.72 -12.86 5.78
N LEU A 924 -19.43 -12.24 4.64
CA LEU A 924 -20.26 -12.23 3.43
C LEU A 924 -19.59 -13.09 2.37
N THR A 925 -20.35 -13.62 1.43
CA THR A 925 -19.80 -14.16 0.18
C THR A 925 -19.87 -13.11 -0.94
N HIS A 926 -19.03 -13.27 -1.96
CA HIS A 926 -19.08 -12.44 -3.15
C HIS A 926 -20.44 -12.53 -3.84
N ALA A 927 -21.11 -13.70 -3.76
CA ALA A 927 -22.47 -13.85 -4.27
C ALA A 927 -23.49 -13.00 -3.50
N ASP A 928 -23.34 -12.85 -2.18
CA ASP A 928 -24.21 -11.97 -1.37
C ASP A 928 -24.07 -10.51 -1.81
N LEU A 929 -22.83 -10.06 -2.07
CA LEU A 929 -22.57 -8.72 -2.61
C LEU A 929 -23.11 -8.57 -4.04
N ALA A 930 -22.76 -9.49 -4.95
CA ALA A 930 -23.13 -9.46 -6.36
C ALA A 930 -24.65 -9.58 -6.61
N ALA A 931 -25.39 -10.12 -5.64
CA ALA A 931 -26.86 -10.14 -5.66
C ALA A 931 -27.49 -8.75 -5.44
N GLY A 932 -26.74 -7.78 -4.91
CA GLY A 932 -27.26 -6.49 -4.48
C GLY A 932 -28.16 -6.60 -3.25
N GLY A 933 -28.84 -5.50 -2.91
CA GLY A 933 -29.76 -5.44 -1.77
C GLY A 933 -29.20 -4.61 -0.62
N THR A 934 -29.55 -4.95 0.62
CA THR A 934 -29.19 -4.15 1.81
C THR A 934 -28.63 -5.03 2.93
N LEU A 935 -27.46 -4.66 3.44
CA LEU A 935 -26.89 -5.14 4.69
C LEU A 935 -27.10 -4.10 5.78
N GLU A 936 -27.93 -4.41 6.76
CA GLU A 936 -28.32 -3.48 7.82
C GLU A 936 -27.73 -3.90 9.17
N PHE A 937 -27.07 -2.96 9.83
CA PHE A 937 -26.40 -3.12 11.12
C PHE A 937 -27.16 -2.37 12.21
N ALA A 938 -27.56 -3.09 13.25
CA ALA A 938 -27.92 -2.47 14.52
C ALA A 938 -26.62 -2.23 15.32
N MET A 939 -26.30 -0.97 15.61
CA MET A 939 -25.08 -0.58 16.32
C MET A 939 -25.36 -0.29 17.79
N GLY A 940 -24.38 -0.51 18.66
CA GLY A 940 -24.49 -0.26 20.09
C GLY A 940 -23.14 0.04 20.76
N PRO A 941 -23.17 0.55 22.00
CA PRO A 941 -21.99 1.04 22.70
C PRO A 941 -21.12 -0.06 23.33
N ASN A 942 -21.66 -1.27 23.48
CA ASN A 942 -20.99 -2.39 24.14
C ASN A 942 -20.82 -3.58 23.19
N PRO A 943 -19.75 -4.39 23.33
CA PRO A 943 -19.61 -5.66 22.62
C PRO A 943 -20.85 -6.56 22.76
N SER A 944 -21.23 -7.23 21.68
CA SER A 944 -22.30 -8.23 21.66
C SER A 944 -21.75 -9.64 21.34
N SER A 945 -22.62 -10.66 21.40
CA SER A 945 -22.30 -12.03 21.00
C SER A 945 -22.57 -12.35 19.53
N TRP A 946 -22.95 -11.36 18.72
CA TRP A 946 -23.22 -11.56 17.29
C TRP A 946 -21.99 -12.13 16.58
N GLY A 947 -22.18 -13.15 15.75
CA GLY A 947 -21.10 -13.73 14.93
C GLY A 947 -20.03 -14.52 15.68
N SER A 948 -20.29 -14.91 16.94
CA SER A 948 -19.34 -15.67 17.77
C SER A 948 -19.52 -17.20 17.71
N ALA A 949 -20.64 -17.70 17.19
CA ALA A 949 -20.88 -19.15 17.16
C ALA A 949 -19.98 -19.85 16.12
N ALA A 950 -19.65 -21.12 16.36
CA ALA A 950 -18.78 -21.89 15.45
C ALA A 950 -19.33 -21.98 14.01
N ALA A 951 -20.66 -21.99 13.85
CA ALA A 951 -21.32 -22.02 12.54
C ALA A 951 -21.34 -20.65 11.82
N ASP A 952 -21.05 -19.57 12.54
CA ASP A 952 -21.03 -18.20 12.01
C ASP A 952 -19.64 -17.78 11.49
N LEU A 953 -18.61 -18.59 11.77
CA LEU A 953 -17.22 -18.29 11.42
C LEU A 953 -16.96 -18.55 9.92
N PRO A 954 -15.97 -17.86 9.31
CA PRO A 954 -15.64 -18.08 7.92
C PRO A 954 -14.91 -19.43 7.75
N PRO A 955 -14.86 -19.99 6.52
CA PRO A 955 -14.36 -21.35 6.31
C PRO A 955 -12.84 -21.49 6.55
N SER A 956 -12.37 -22.74 6.71
CA SER A 956 -10.96 -23.09 6.91
C SER A 956 -10.56 -24.33 6.11
N LEU A 957 -9.27 -24.50 5.81
CA LEU A 957 -8.76 -25.74 5.20
C LEU A 957 -8.77 -26.92 6.19
N THR A 958 -8.26 -26.70 7.40
CA THR A 958 -8.28 -27.64 8.51
C THR A 958 -9.67 -27.72 9.12
N THR A 959 -10.15 -28.95 9.31
CA THR A 959 -11.39 -29.25 10.02
C THR A 959 -11.07 -29.97 11.34
N GLY A 960 -11.71 -29.58 12.44
CA GLY A 960 -11.50 -30.18 13.76
C GLY A 960 -10.50 -29.42 14.64
N SER A 961 -10.06 -30.06 15.72
CA SER A 961 -9.25 -29.43 16.79
C SER A 961 -7.77 -29.82 16.81
N GLY A 962 -7.33 -30.68 15.89
CA GLY A 962 -5.91 -31.07 15.77
C GLY A 962 -5.10 -30.07 14.95
N PRO A 963 -3.76 -30.04 15.09
CA PRO A 963 -2.92 -29.22 14.23
C PRO A 963 -3.10 -29.61 12.75
N PRO A 964 -2.74 -28.71 11.80
CA PRO A 964 -2.82 -29.00 10.37
C PRO A 964 -2.18 -30.35 10.00
N ALA A 965 -2.96 -31.23 9.40
CA ALA A 965 -2.53 -32.58 9.03
C ALA A 965 -2.06 -32.61 7.57
N ARG A 966 -0.74 -32.52 7.39
CA ARG A 966 -0.08 -32.55 6.09
C ARG A 966 0.41 -33.95 5.71
N LEU A 967 0.32 -34.27 4.43
CA LEU A 967 1.05 -35.38 3.82
C LEU A 967 2.52 -35.00 3.76
N THR A 968 3.37 -35.87 4.30
CA THR A 968 4.83 -35.70 4.32
C THR A 968 5.49 -36.77 3.47
N ASP A 969 6.66 -36.46 2.93
CA ASP A 969 7.46 -37.47 2.25
C ASP A 969 7.92 -38.57 3.21
N ARG A 970 7.76 -39.82 2.76
CA ARG A 970 8.14 -41.03 3.48
C ARG A 970 9.30 -41.77 2.83
N ALA A 971 9.70 -41.37 1.61
CA ALA A 971 10.83 -41.98 0.91
C ALA A 971 12.16 -41.56 1.54
N THR A 972 12.29 -40.30 1.98
CA THR A 972 13.51 -39.78 2.61
C THR A 972 13.88 -40.58 3.87
N GLY A 973 15.12 -41.08 3.91
CA GLY A 973 15.63 -41.95 4.98
C GLY A 973 15.28 -43.44 4.83
N GLY A 974 14.51 -43.81 3.81
CA GLY A 974 14.22 -45.19 3.43
C GLY A 974 15.43 -45.93 2.84
N THR A 975 15.22 -47.20 2.47
CA THR A 975 16.22 -47.98 1.73
C THR A 975 15.81 -48.07 0.26
N LEU A 976 16.37 -47.17 -0.54
CA LEU A 976 16.12 -47.10 -1.97
C LEU A 976 17.02 -48.05 -2.77
N THR A 977 16.42 -48.78 -3.70
CA THR A 977 17.10 -49.63 -4.68
C THR A 977 16.61 -49.30 -6.09
N VAL A 978 17.50 -49.37 -7.07
CA VAL A 978 17.21 -49.05 -8.47
C VAL A 978 17.79 -50.12 -9.39
N THR A 979 17.18 -50.35 -10.55
CA THR A 979 17.66 -51.34 -11.54
C THR A 979 18.97 -50.94 -12.24
N GLY A 980 19.36 -49.66 -12.18
CA GLY A 980 20.64 -49.15 -12.69
C GLY A 980 20.85 -47.69 -12.29
N GLU A 981 22.09 -47.21 -12.36
CA GLU A 981 22.49 -45.84 -12.00
C GLU A 981 23.79 -45.43 -12.70
N ASN A 982 24.10 -44.13 -12.76
CA ASN A 982 25.29 -43.59 -13.43
C ASN A 982 26.19 -42.79 -12.44
N PRO A 983 26.98 -43.47 -11.59
CA PRO A 983 27.84 -42.81 -10.61
C PRO A 983 29.03 -42.07 -11.28
N PRO A 984 29.68 -41.12 -10.58
CA PRO A 984 29.47 -40.77 -9.17
C PRO A 984 28.36 -39.73 -8.93
N ASN A 985 27.96 -38.96 -9.94
CA ASN A 985 27.12 -37.77 -9.75
C ASN A 985 25.64 -37.97 -10.07
N GLU A 986 25.26 -39.09 -10.70
CA GLU A 986 23.87 -39.38 -11.08
C GLU A 986 23.39 -40.72 -10.50
N GLY A 987 23.77 -40.96 -9.23
CA GLY A 987 23.42 -42.14 -8.45
C GLY A 987 22.03 -42.06 -7.82
N ARG A 988 21.53 -43.18 -7.27
CA ARG A 988 20.19 -43.29 -6.67
C ARG A 988 19.91 -42.31 -5.52
N ALA A 989 20.94 -41.80 -4.85
CA ALA A 989 20.76 -40.86 -3.73
C ALA A 989 20.04 -39.57 -4.17
N ALA A 990 20.23 -39.16 -5.43
CA ALA A 990 19.58 -38.00 -6.04
C ALA A 990 18.11 -38.24 -6.45
N LEU A 991 17.44 -39.23 -5.87
CA LEU A 991 15.99 -39.42 -5.99
C LEU A 991 15.25 -39.00 -4.72
N THR A 992 15.96 -38.80 -3.61
CA THR A 992 15.42 -38.52 -2.28
C THR A 992 16.37 -37.63 -1.48
N ASP A 993 17.12 -36.74 -2.13
CA ASP A 993 18.08 -35.83 -1.47
C ASP A 993 17.48 -34.44 -1.16
N ASP A 994 16.16 -34.30 -1.36
CA ASP A 994 15.36 -33.10 -1.19
C ASP A 994 15.84 -31.93 -2.06
N THR A 995 16.35 -32.18 -3.27
CA THR A 995 16.73 -31.10 -4.20
C THR A 995 16.49 -31.41 -5.67
N SER A 996 16.06 -30.41 -6.43
CA SER A 996 15.91 -30.52 -7.90
C SER A 996 17.22 -30.22 -8.67
N LEU A 997 18.31 -29.96 -7.95
CA LEU A 997 19.59 -29.59 -8.56
C LEU A 997 20.44 -30.79 -8.96
N THR A 998 20.23 -31.94 -8.31
CA THR A 998 20.85 -33.23 -8.63
C THR A 998 19.87 -34.06 -9.49
N LYS A 999 20.32 -35.23 -9.97
CA LYS A 999 19.43 -36.20 -10.61
C LYS A 999 20.02 -37.59 -10.58
N TRP A 1000 19.15 -38.59 -10.62
CA TRP A 1000 19.49 -39.96 -10.96
C TRP A 1000 19.36 -40.19 -12.47
N LEU A 1001 20.24 -41.01 -13.04
CA LEU A 1001 20.23 -41.41 -14.44
C LEU A 1001 20.58 -42.89 -14.58
N THR A 1002 19.91 -43.59 -15.48
CA THR A 1002 20.29 -44.94 -15.91
C THR A 1002 20.44 -45.03 -17.42
N THR A 1003 21.29 -45.95 -17.90
CA THR A 1003 21.54 -46.20 -19.33
C THR A 1003 20.49 -47.09 -20.00
N ALA A 1004 19.34 -47.28 -19.35
CA ALA A 1004 18.18 -47.99 -19.89
C ALA A 1004 16.97 -47.05 -20.03
N GLY A 1005 16.14 -47.24 -21.06
CA GLY A 1005 14.93 -46.44 -21.29
C GLY A 1005 13.76 -46.78 -20.34
N THR A 1006 13.90 -47.84 -19.55
CA THR A 1006 12.93 -48.29 -18.53
C THR A 1006 13.67 -48.60 -17.24
N ALA A 1007 13.02 -48.41 -16.10
CA ALA A 1007 13.65 -48.65 -14.82
C ALA A 1007 12.64 -48.99 -13.72
N THR A 1008 13.12 -49.65 -12.68
CA THR A 1008 12.33 -49.88 -11.46
C THR A 1008 13.05 -49.26 -10.28
N LEU A 1009 12.34 -48.39 -9.57
CA LEU A 1009 12.75 -47.79 -8.30
C LEU A 1009 11.94 -48.47 -7.20
N THR A 1010 12.60 -49.00 -6.17
CA THR A 1010 11.93 -49.64 -5.03
C THR A 1010 12.44 -49.02 -3.74
N ASP A 1011 11.55 -48.39 -3.00
CA ASP A 1011 11.83 -47.85 -1.67
C ASP A 1011 11.19 -48.73 -0.60
N ARG A 1012 12.00 -49.09 0.41
CA ARG A 1012 11.48 -49.57 1.69
C ARG A 1012 11.45 -48.38 2.65
N LEU A 1013 10.25 -47.92 2.98
CA LEU A 1013 10.06 -46.74 3.82
C LEU A 1013 10.78 -46.91 5.17
N ALA A 1014 11.26 -45.79 5.71
CA ALA A 1014 11.73 -45.73 7.09
C ALA A 1014 10.53 -45.78 8.06
N GLY A 1015 10.65 -46.56 9.13
CA GLY A 1015 9.60 -46.67 10.16
C GLY A 1015 8.44 -47.59 9.78
N ASN A 1016 7.23 -47.24 10.21
CA ASN A 1016 6.03 -48.06 10.07
C ASN A 1016 5.42 -47.98 8.66
N PRO A 1017 4.62 -48.97 8.23
CA PRO A 1017 3.85 -48.88 7.00
C PRO A 1017 2.95 -47.65 6.97
N VAL A 1018 2.93 -46.93 5.85
CA VAL A 1018 2.11 -45.72 5.63
C VAL A 1018 1.31 -45.89 4.35
N ALA A 1019 0.11 -45.32 4.31
CA ALA A 1019 -0.72 -45.26 3.10
C ALA A 1019 -0.34 -44.02 2.28
N VAL A 1020 0.42 -44.21 1.19
CA VAL A 1020 0.80 -43.12 0.29
C VAL A 1020 -0.45 -42.65 -0.46
N ARG A 1021 -0.77 -41.36 -0.33
CA ARG A 1021 -1.94 -40.72 -0.95
C ARG A 1021 -1.58 -39.94 -2.21
N GLN A 1022 -0.36 -39.43 -2.28
CA GLN A 1022 0.17 -38.72 -3.43
C GLN A 1022 1.63 -39.11 -3.63
N TYR A 1023 2.12 -39.01 -4.85
CA TYR A 1023 3.54 -39.11 -5.14
C TYR A 1023 3.93 -38.03 -6.15
N THR A 1024 5.19 -37.62 -6.13
CA THR A 1024 5.70 -36.61 -7.06
C THR A 1024 6.87 -37.16 -7.86
N LEU A 1025 7.01 -36.71 -9.11
CA LEU A 1025 8.19 -36.95 -9.94
C LEU A 1025 8.74 -35.60 -10.38
N THR A 1026 10.06 -35.40 -10.26
CA THR A 1026 10.73 -34.18 -10.73
C THR A 1026 11.56 -34.47 -11.97
N SER A 1027 11.34 -33.69 -13.04
CA SER A 1027 12.04 -33.84 -14.30
C SER A 1027 13.53 -33.49 -14.18
N GLY A 1028 14.40 -34.12 -14.99
CA GLY A 1028 15.84 -33.82 -14.99
C GLY A 1028 16.17 -32.40 -15.49
N ASN A 1029 17.45 -32.04 -15.51
CA ASN A 1029 17.87 -30.68 -15.87
C ASN A 1029 18.19 -30.47 -17.37
N ASP A 1030 18.38 -31.53 -18.18
CA ASP A 1030 19.08 -31.41 -19.48
C ASP A 1030 18.35 -31.98 -20.72
N SER A 1031 17.68 -33.15 -20.64
CA SER A 1031 17.09 -33.81 -21.81
C SER A 1031 15.66 -34.30 -21.56
N PRO A 1032 14.62 -33.68 -22.15
CA PRO A 1032 13.23 -34.11 -21.98
C PRO A 1032 12.95 -35.51 -22.50
N GLU A 1033 13.71 -36.00 -23.48
CA GLU A 1033 13.52 -37.31 -24.10
C GLU A 1033 13.72 -38.47 -23.09
N ARG A 1034 14.44 -38.19 -21.99
CA ARG A 1034 14.81 -39.14 -20.92
C ARG A 1034 13.82 -39.16 -19.76
N ASP A 1035 12.87 -38.24 -19.70
CA ASP A 1035 11.93 -38.21 -18.58
C ASP A 1035 10.91 -39.35 -18.69
N PRO A 1036 10.42 -39.89 -17.56
CA PRO A 1036 9.38 -40.90 -17.56
C PRO A 1036 8.09 -40.39 -18.22
N ARG A 1037 7.56 -41.17 -19.15
CA ARG A 1037 6.27 -40.92 -19.83
C ARG A 1037 5.16 -41.84 -19.35
N ALA A 1038 5.52 -43.07 -18.94
CA ALA A 1038 4.58 -44.07 -18.45
C ALA A 1038 5.19 -44.91 -17.33
N TRP A 1039 4.37 -45.27 -16.34
CA TRP A 1039 4.80 -46.08 -15.19
C TRP A 1039 3.62 -46.69 -14.44
N THR A 1040 3.93 -47.63 -13.54
CA THR A 1040 3.00 -48.13 -12.52
C THR A 1040 3.59 -47.92 -11.12
N LEU A 1041 2.81 -47.35 -10.21
CA LEU A 1041 3.13 -47.31 -8.78
C LEU A 1041 2.50 -48.52 -8.09
N GLN A 1042 3.28 -49.21 -7.27
CA GLN A 1042 2.85 -50.43 -6.59
C GLN A 1042 3.23 -50.39 -5.10
N GLY A 1043 2.40 -51.01 -4.27
CA GLY A 1043 2.62 -51.17 -2.82
C GLY A 1043 2.79 -52.64 -2.44
N SER A 1044 3.60 -52.91 -1.42
CA SER A 1044 3.83 -54.26 -0.90
C SER A 1044 4.08 -54.25 0.62
N ALA A 1045 3.54 -55.26 1.31
CA ALA A 1045 3.74 -55.45 2.75
C ALA A 1045 5.04 -56.22 3.05
N ASP A 1046 5.48 -57.09 2.12
CA ASP A 1046 6.58 -58.04 2.28
C ASP A 1046 7.76 -57.80 1.30
N GLY A 1047 7.59 -56.88 0.34
CA GLY A 1047 8.55 -56.62 -0.73
C GLY A 1047 8.50 -57.63 -1.88
N VAL A 1048 7.61 -58.62 -1.82
CA VAL A 1048 7.51 -59.74 -2.78
C VAL A 1048 6.16 -59.72 -3.50
N THR A 1049 5.07 -59.54 -2.77
CA THR A 1049 3.70 -59.48 -3.30
C THR A 1049 3.33 -58.02 -3.55
N TRP A 1050 3.16 -57.64 -4.82
CA TRP A 1050 2.93 -56.26 -5.23
C TRP A 1050 1.51 -56.03 -5.70
N VAL A 1051 0.90 -54.96 -5.20
CA VAL A 1051 -0.43 -54.47 -5.60
C VAL A 1051 -0.25 -53.17 -6.38
N THR A 1052 -0.78 -53.10 -7.59
CA THR A 1052 -0.79 -51.85 -8.35
C THR A 1052 -1.74 -50.84 -7.70
N LEU A 1053 -1.19 -49.69 -7.33
CA LEU A 1053 -1.91 -48.58 -6.71
C LEU A 1053 -2.29 -47.52 -7.73
N ASP A 1054 -1.43 -47.29 -8.71
CA ASP A 1054 -1.65 -46.29 -9.76
C ASP A 1054 -0.94 -46.70 -11.06
N SER A 1055 -1.43 -46.20 -12.20
CA SER A 1055 -0.85 -46.44 -13.53
C SER A 1055 -1.00 -45.20 -14.38
N ARG A 1056 0.10 -44.73 -14.95
CA ARG A 1056 0.16 -43.51 -15.77
C ARG A 1056 0.75 -43.81 -17.13
N SER A 1057 0.25 -43.09 -18.12
CA SER A 1057 0.77 -43.05 -19.49
C SER A 1057 0.64 -41.63 -20.02
N ASP A 1058 1.43 -41.32 -21.05
CA ASP A 1058 1.35 -40.05 -21.77
C ASP A 1058 1.54 -38.82 -20.88
N VAL A 1059 2.42 -38.94 -19.89
CA VAL A 1059 2.78 -37.81 -19.02
C VAL A 1059 3.96 -37.06 -19.62
N ASP A 1060 3.84 -35.73 -19.70
CA ASP A 1060 4.89 -34.82 -20.14
C ASP A 1060 5.33 -33.87 -19.00
N PHE A 1061 6.56 -33.37 -19.07
CA PHE A 1061 7.02 -32.25 -18.24
C PHE A 1061 7.20 -31.03 -19.14
N ALA A 1062 6.45 -29.97 -18.87
CA ALA A 1062 6.45 -28.75 -19.68
C ALA A 1062 7.75 -27.96 -19.53
N ASP A 1063 8.39 -28.06 -18.37
CA ASP A 1063 9.63 -27.36 -18.04
C ASP A 1063 10.66 -28.34 -17.45
N ARG A 1064 11.93 -27.89 -17.42
CA ARG A 1064 13.00 -28.63 -16.74
C ARG A 1064 12.96 -28.42 -15.24
N ARG A 1065 13.39 -29.43 -14.47
CA ARG A 1065 13.31 -29.43 -13.01
C ARG A 1065 11.88 -29.18 -12.51
N GLN A 1066 10.89 -29.60 -13.29
CA GLN A 1066 9.49 -29.44 -12.92
C GLN A 1066 9.06 -30.61 -12.05
N THR A 1067 8.55 -30.31 -10.86
CA THR A 1067 7.88 -31.31 -10.02
C THR A 1067 6.42 -31.46 -10.47
N ARG A 1068 5.99 -32.68 -10.78
CA ARG A 1068 4.58 -33.02 -11.01
C ARG A 1068 4.06 -33.95 -9.92
N ALA A 1069 2.83 -33.73 -9.48
CA ALA A 1069 2.18 -34.52 -8.44
C ALA A 1069 1.07 -35.40 -9.02
N PHE A 1070 0.87 -36.58 -8.43
CA PHE A 1070 -0.12 -37.56 -8.84
C PHE A 1070 -0.85 -38.09 -7.61
N VAL A 1071 -2.18 -38.18 -7.70
CA VAL A 1071 -3.03 -38.70 -6.61
C VAL A 1071 -3.17 -40.21 -6.78
N VAL A 1072 -2.97 -40.96 -5.69
CA VAL A 1072 -3.25 -42.40 -5.66
C VAL A 1072 -4.77 -42.60 -5.53
N PRO A 1073 -5.43 -43.30 -6.46
CA PRO A 1073 -6.88 -43.48 -6.43
C PRO A 1073 -7.39 -44.15 -5.15
N GLY A 1074 -8.51 -43.64 -4.61
CA GLY A 1074 -9.23 -44.24 -3.49
C GLY A 1074 -8.53 -44.12 -2.13
N THR A 1075 -8.68 -45.16 -1.30
CA THR A 1075 -8.07 -45.24 0.04
C THR A 1075 -7.07 -46.38 0.05
N PRO A 1076 -5.82 -46.15 -0.39
CA PRO A 1076 -4.82 -47.20 -0.47
C PRO A 1076 -4.50 -47.76 0.93
N PRO A 1077 -4.25 -49.07 1.06
CA PRO A 1077 -3.72 -49.65 2.29
C PRO A 1077 -2.35 -49.06 2.66
N ALA A 1078 -1.97 -49.19 3.92
CA ALA A 1078 -0.62 -48.88 4.36
C ALA A 1078 0.36 -49.99 3.94
N TYR A 1079 1.47 -49.60 3.32
CA TYR A 1079 2.52 -50.52 2.86
C TYR A 1079 3.89 -50.11 3.40
N GLN A 1080 4.78 -51.10 3.57
CA GLN A 1080 6.17 -50.86 3.96
C GLN A 1080 7.07 -50.61 2.74
N HIS A 1081 6.70 -51.18 1.59
CA HIS A 1081 7.46 -51.13 0.36
C HIS A 1081 6.65 -50.47 -0.76
N TYR A 1082 7.29 -49.58 -1.49
CA TYR A 1082 6.72 -48.91 -2.65
C TYR A 1082 7.65 -49.08 -3.85
N ARG A 1083 7.06 -49.27 -5.03
CA ARG A 1083 7.79 -49.50 -6.28
C ARG A 1083 7.22 -48.66 -7.40
N LEU A 1084 8.07 -47.84 -8.01
CA LEU A 1084 7.79 -47.14 -9.25
C LEU A 1084 8.44 -47.91 -10.40
N GLN A 1085 7.62 -48.52 -11.25
CA GLN A 1085 8.08 -49.22 -12.44
C GLN A 1085 7.84 -48.33 -13.66
N ILE A 1086 8.90 -47.66 -14.13
CA ILE A 1086 8.90 -46.83 -15.33
C ILE A 1086 8.92 -47.73 -16.56
N THR A 1087 7.82 -47.71 -17.31
CA THR A 1087 7.58 -48.60 -18.46
C THR A 1087 7.91 -47.94 -19.80
N ALA A 1088 7.96 -46.61 -19.86
CA ALA A 1088 8.42 -45.87 -21.02
C ALA A 1088 8.91 -44.45 -20.65
N ASN A 1089 9.84 -43.94 -21.46
CA ASN A 1089 10.20 -42.52 -21.57
C ASN A 1089 9.82 -41.98 -22.97
N HIS A 1090 10.32 -40.81 -23.36
CA HIS A 1090 10.05 -40.21 -24.66
C HIS A 1090 10.96 -40.72 -25.80
N GLY A 1091 11.46 -41.96 -25.71
CA GLY A 1091 12.19 -42.65 -26.77
C GLY A 1091 13.71 -42.60 -26.63
N ALA A 1092 14.25 -42.03 -25.55
CA ALA A 1092 15.68 -42.09 -25.26
C ALA A 1092 16.11 -43.48 -24.77
N PRO A 1093 17.36 -43.91 -25.02
CA PRO A 1093 17.89 -45.15 -24.45
C PRO A 1093 18.19 -45.04 -22.94
N MET A 1094 17.98 -43.87 -22.33
CA MET A 1094 18.31 -43.55 -20.95
C MET A 1094 17.11 -42.93 -20.24
N THR A 1095 17.00 -43.13 -18.94
CA THR A 1095 15.91 -42.56 -18.12
C THR A 1095 16.46 -41.83 -16.92
N GLN A 1096 15.86 -40.69 -16.58
CA GLN A 1096 16.32 -39.81 -15.50
C GLN A 1096 15.18 -39.31 -14.63
N LEU A 1097 15.48 -38.94 -13.39
CA LEU A 1097 14.61 -38.20 -12.49
C LEU A 1097 15.46 -37.37 -11.53
N ALA A 1098 15.01 -36.16 -11.22
CA ALA A 1098 15.66 -35.30 -10.23
C ALA A 1098 15.21 -35.58 -8.80
N GLU A 1099 13.97 -36.07 -8.60
CA GLU A 1099 13.45 -36.43 -7.27
C GLU A 1099 12.20 -37.31 -7.41
N TRP A 1100 11.94 -38.17 -6.42
CA TRP A 1100 10.73 -38.98 -6.27
C TRP A 1100 10.24 -38.99 -4.81
N GLN A 1101 9.08 -38.38 -4.54
CA GLN A 1101 8.50 -38.35 -3.19
C GLN A 1101 7.30 -39.28 -3.05
N LEU A 1102 7.12 -39.84 -1.85
CA LEU A 1102 5.98 -40.67 -1.46
C LEU A 1102 5.25 -40.01 -0.29
N LEU A 1103 4.15 -39.30 -0.58
CA LEU A 1103 3.45 -38.46 0.39
C LEU A 1103 2.32 -39.24 1.08
N GLY A 1104 2.40 -39.40 2.41
CA GLY A 1104 1.44 -40.19 3.19
C GLY A 1104 1.39 -39.93 4.68
#